data_AF-A0AAV6JAP5-F1
#
_entry.id   AF-A0AAV6JAP5-F1
#
_cell.length_a   1.000
_cell.length_b   1.000
_cell.length_c   1.000
_cell.angle_alpha   90.00
_cell.angle_beta   90.00
_cell.angle_gamma   90.00
#
_symmetry.space_group_name_H-M   'P 1'
#
loop_
_entity.id
_entity.type
_entity.pdbx_description
1 polymer ?
#
loop_
_entity_poly.entity_id
_entity_poly.type
_entity_poly.pdbx_seq_one_letter_code
_entity_poly.pdbx_strand_id
1 'polypeptide(L)'
;MEKKELQVGFSVQQKPFKIQRPGSGGDLPQIGGFNPFPVARRSNSSHAIAMDDDMESGNLGPYKDRPRTFPNMRSKPYTPLIFRILMRMNIRVVFILVLLGLGAVFYVGARTSPIIVFVFTVCIISFLISIYLTKWVLSKDEGPPEMVQISDAIRDGAEGFFRTQYGTISKMAVLLALVILGIYLFRSTTPQQESSGLGRYTSAFITVASFLLGAVCSGIAGYVGMWVSVRANVRVSSAARRSAREALQIAVRAGGFSAIVVVGMAVIGVAILYATFYVWLGVDSPGSMKVTDLPLLLVGYGFGASFVALFAQLGGGIYTKAADVGADLVGKVEQGIPEDDPRNPAVIADLVGDNVGDCAARGADLFESIAAEIISAMILGGTMAQRCKIEGKCPFYGCDSDHGGSISEQRQSIFRGQYEMIGTCNIFDPSGFILFPLVVHSFDLVISTVGIFSIRGTRDTGSIGATEDPMAILQKGYSITILLAVVTFGLSTRWMLYTEQAPSAWLHFALCGLVGIMTAYVFVWITKYYTDYKHEPVRTLALSSSTGHGTNIIAGISLGLESTALPVLVISASIVSAFWLGRTSGLVDDAGNPTGGLFGTAVATMGMLSTAAYVLTMDMFGPIADNAGGIVEMSQQTFNLQPESVREITDLLDAVGNTTKATTKGFAIGSAALASFLLFSAYMDEVAAFAHVPFTQVDIAIPEVFVGGLLGSMLIFLFSAWACSAVGRTAQEVVNEVRRQFIERPGIMEYKEKPDYGRCVAIVASASLREMIKPGALAIVSPIAVGLVFRILGYYTGQPLLGAKVVASMLMFATVSGILMALFLNTAGGAWDNAKKYIETGALGGKGSDCHKAAVTGDTDVGLAVMVNTKYALPFFLANLFPEVSAMLFQCFCFDDIGLQCGRPIQRHCGAFSSCPYQNACNNNSRHGSCLSLRVVHNEVYSPDCTISLYYSYLLRM
;
A
#
# COMPACT_ATOMS: atom_id res chain seq x y z
N MET A 1 -39.83 42.48 23.23
CA MET A 1 -39.45 43.26 24.42
C MET A 1 -37.94 43.18 24.55
N GLU A 2 -37.30 44.35 24.66
CA GLU A 2 -35.93 44.70 25.10
C GLU A 2 -34.76 43.76 24.71
N LYS A 3 -33.90 44.12 23.74
CA LYS A 3 -32.74 45.04 23.81
C LYS A 3 -31.85 44.87 25.05
N LYS A 4 -30.62 44.40 24.82
CA LYS A 4 -29.42 44.99 25.43
C LYS A 4 -28.22 44.88 24.48
N GLU A 5 -27.72 46.06 24.14
CA GLU A 5 -26.57 46.37 23.30
C GLU A 5 -25.26 46.09 24.04
N LEU A 6 -24.22 45.70 23.30
CA LEU A 6 -22.83 45.99 23.66
C LEU A 6 -22.06 46.26 22.36
N GLN A 7 -21.92 47.55 22.07
CA GLN A 7 -21.09 48.11 21.00
C GLN A 7 -19.64 48.14 21.48
N VAL A 8 -18.72 47.61 20.68
CA VAL A 8 -17.31 48.03 20.65
C VAL A 8 -17.02 48.42 19.21
N GLY A 9 -16.85 49.73 18.98
CA GLY A 9 -16.62 50.30 17.67
C GLY A 9 -15.15 50.29 17.27
N PHE A 10 -14.87 49.86 16.05
CA PHE A 10 -13.73 50.33 15.25
C PHE A 10 -14.26 50.65 13.85
N SER A 11 -14.28 51.94 13.52
CA SER A 11 -14.60 52.44 12.18
C SER A 11 -13.38 52.30 11.28
N VAL A 12 -13.50 51.57 10.17
CA VAL A 12 -12.56 51.67 9.05
C VAL A 12 -13.33 52.11 7.82
N GLN A 13 -13.00 53.31 7.33
CA GLN A 13 -13.52 53.91 6.12
C GLN A 13 -13.27 53.00 4.90
N GLN A 14 -14.32 52.61 4.20
CA GLN A 14 -14.21 52.06 2.85
C GLN A 14 -13.94 53.21 1.85
N LYS A 15 -12.75 53.23 1.25
CA LYS A 15 -12.47 53.96 0.01
C LYS A 15 -12.47 52.97 -1.17
N PRO A 16 -13.18 53.23 -2.28
CA PRO A 16 -13.10 52.38 -3.46
C PRO A 16 -11.80 52.66 -4.23
N PHE A 17 -11.02 51.62 -4.50
CA PHE A 17 -9.81 51.70 -5.32
C PHE A 17 -10.19 51.72 -6.81
N LYS A 18 -9.88 52.83 -7.49
CA LYS A 18 -10.03 53.00 -8.94
C LYS A 18 -8.84 52.38 -9.67
N ILE A 19 -9.13 51.57 -10.69
CA ILE A 19 -8.19 51.01 -11.66
C ILE A 19 -7.64 52.15 -12.54
N GLN A 20 -6.32 52.32 -12.58
CA GLN A 20 -5.64 53.32 -13.38
C GLN A 20 -4.97 52.62 -14.58
N ARG A 21 -5.43 52.91 -15.80
CA ARG A 21 -4.78 52.50 -17.06
C ARG A 21 -3.55 53.39 -17.32
N PRO A 22 -2.39 52.88 -17.74
CA PRO A 22 -1.35 53.71 -18.34
C PRO A 22 -1.63 53.93 -19.82
N GLY A 23 -1.55 55.19 -20.25
CA GLY A 23 -1.81 55.65 -21.59
C GLY A 23 -0.64 55.48 -22.57
N SER A 24 -1.00 55.74 -23.83
CA SER A 24 -0.20 55.80 -25.04
C SER A 24 0.75 57.01 -25.12
N GLY A 25 1.94 56.80 -25.69
CA GLY A 25 2.68 57.80 -26.46
C GLY A 25 4.16 58.01 -26.10
N GLY A 26 5.06 57.77 -27.06
CA GLY A 26 6.38 58.41 -27.11
C GLY A 26 7.62 57.51 -27.33
N ASP A 27 8.00 57.36 -28.60
CA ASP A 27 9.35 57.31 -29.19
C ASP A 27 10.44 56.28 -28.78
N LEU A 28 10.91 55.58 -29.82
CA LEU A 28 12.10 54.72 -29.91
C LEU A 28 13.42 55.53 -29.75
N PRO A 29 14.52 54.86 -29.33
CA PRO A 29 15.51 54.46 -30.33
C PRO A 29 16.05 53.02 -30.16
N GLN A 30 16.44 52.44 -31.30
CA GLN A 30 17.03 51.10 -31.48
C GLN A 30 18.46 50.99 -30.90
N ILE A 31 18.91 49.76 -30.58
CA ILE A 31 20.16 49.12 -31.06
C ILE A 31 20.19 47.61 -30.66
N GLY A 32 20.48 46.77 -31.68
CA GLY A 32 21.03 45.39 -31.75
C GLY A 32 20.74 44.35 -30.66
N GLY A 33 20.31 43.11 -30.91
CA GLY A 33 20.33 42.29 -32.13
C GLY A 33 20.98 40.93 -31.82
N PHE A 34 20.21 39.84 -31.75
CA PHE A 34 20.69 38.47 -31.99
C PHE A 34 19.51 37.55 -32.39
N ASN A 35 19.68 36.86 -33.53
CA ASN A 35 18.71 36.06 -34.29
C ASN A 35 18.20 34.78 -33.60
N PRO A 36 16.97 34.34 -33.91
CA PRO A 36 16.62 32.93 -34.07
C PRO A 36 16.28 32.57 -35.54
N PHE A 37 16.82 31.44 -36.01
CA PHE A 37 16.57 30.78 -37.31
C PHE A 37 15.37 29.78 -37.21
N PRO A 38 14.76 29.31 -38.32
CA PRO A 38 13.75 30.02 -39.10
C PRO A 38 12.40 29.25 -39.20
N VAL A 39 11.35 30.02 -39.51
CA VAL A 39 10.00 29.56 -39.85
C VAL A 39 9.96 28.89 -41.23
N ALA A 40 9.21 27.79 -41.37
CA ALA A 40 8.81 27.23 -42.66
C ALA A 40 7.27 27.06 -42.77
N ARG A 41 6.70 27.99 -43.56
CA ARG A 41 5.53 27.95 -44.48
C ARG A 41 4.13 27.50 -44.02
N ARG A 42 3.20 28.46 -44.17
CA ARG A 42 1.74 28.35 -44.35
C ARG A 42 1.32 27.40 -45.49
N SER A 43 0.17 26.75 -45.34
CA SER A 43 -0.76 26.49 -46.44
C SER A 43 -2.24 26.64 -46.01
N ASN A 44 -2.84 27.71 -46.53
CA ASN A 44 -4.24 27.95 -46.94
C ASN A 44 -5.42 27.58 -46.02
N SER A 45 -6.03 28.65 -45.53
CA SER A 45 -7.45 28.85 -45.27
C SER A 45 -8.28 28.82 -46.55
N SER A 46 -9.22 27.88 -46.67
CA SER A 46 -10.37 27.98 -47.58
C SER A 46 -11.34 26.82 -47.32
N HIS A 47 -12.12 26.89 -46.23
CA HIS A 47 -13.37 26.16 -46.02
C HIS A 47 -14.26 26.87 -44.96
N ALA A 48 -14.27 28.20 -45.00
CA ALA A 48 -15.37 28.99 -44.48
C ALA A 48 -16.15 29.44 -45.72
N ILE A 49 -17.48 29.47 -45.65
CA ILE A 49 -18.44 29.67 -46.76
C ILE A 49 -18.91 28.34 -47.39
N ALA A 50 -19.73 27.59 -46.64
CA ALA A 50 -20.79 26.70 -47.12
C ALA A 50 -21.38 25.97 -45.90
N MET A 51 -22.11 26.68 -45.04
CA MET A 51 -22.72 26.05 -43.86
C MET A 51 -24.02 26.75 -43.41
N ASP A 52 -24.79 27.30 -44.36
CA ASP A 52 -26.08 27.96 -44.07
C ASP A 52 -27.28 27.43 -44.89
N ASP A 53 -27.12 26.42 -45.77
CA ASP A 53 -28.23 25.98 -46.65
C ASP A 53 -28.80 24.57 -46.38
N ASP A 54 -28.24 23.78 -45.45
CA ASP A 54 -28.69 22.39 -45.22
C ASP A 54 -29.73 22.23 -44.08
N MET A 55 -30.25 23.32 -43.52
CA MET A 55 -31.18 23.29 -42.37
C MET A 55 -32.67 23.18 -42.75
N GLU A 56 -33.01 22.81 -43.99
CA GLU A 56 -34.41 22.65 -44.43
C GLU A 56 -34.76 21.36 -45.19
N SER A 57 -33.85 20.39 -45.34
CA SER A 57 -34.21 19.11 -45.99
C SER A 57 -34.00 17.92 -45.05
N GLY A 58 -35.11 17.32 -44.60
CA GLY A 58 -35.17 16.15 -43.71
C GLY A 58 -34.69 14.86 -44.37
N ASN A 59 -33.43 14.82 -44.81
CA ASN A 59 -32.75 13.63 -45.35
C ASN A 59 -31.54 13.29 -44.48
N LEU A 60 -31.72 12.32 -43.57
CA LEU A 60 -30.63 11.71 -42.80
C LEU A 60 -29.78 10.84 -43.74
N GLY A 61 -28.72 11.43 -44.30
CA GLY A 61 -27.70 10.70 -45.05
C GLY A 61 -26.87 9.73 -44.18
N PRO A 62 -26.07 8.84 -44.79
CA PRO A 62 -25.31 7.80 -44.07
C PRO A 62 -24.32 8.40 -43.06
N TYR A 63 -24.38 7.91 -41.82
CA TYR A 63 -23.68 8.39 -40.62
C TYR A 63 -22.12 8.37 -40.67
N LYS A 64 -21.48 8.04 -41.80
CA LYS A 64 -20.01 7.83 -41.87
C LYS A 64 -19.16 9.08 -42.09
N ASP A 65 -19.75 10.22 -42.45
CA ASP A 65 -18.98 11.38 -42.95
C ASP A 65 -18.98 12.62 -42.03
N ARG A 66 -19.25 12.47 -40.72
CA ARG A 66 -19.04 13.58 -39.76
C ARG A 66 -17.56 13.65 -39.33
N PRO A 67 -16.94 14.85 -39.31
CA PRO A 67 -15.56 15.00 -38.85
C PRO A 67 -15.43 14.61 -37.37
N ARG A 68 -14.47 13.73 -37.06
CA ARG A 68 -14.23 13.19 -35.71
C ARG A 68 -13.96 14.31 -34.71
N THR A 69 -14.45 14.12 -33.50
CA THR A 69 -14.45 15.16 -32.47
C THR A 69 -13.06 15.40 -31.90
N PHE A 70 -12.25 14.34 -31.83
CA PHE A 70 -10.87 14.36 -31.36
C PHE A 70 -9.92 14.14 -32.54
N PRO A 71 -8.83 14.93 -32.67
CA PRO A 71 -7.73 14.56 -33.56
C PRO A 71 -7.24 13.16 -33.20
N ASN A 72 -6.88 12.33 -34.18
CA ASN A 72 -6.33 11.00 -33.92
C ASN A 72 -5.06 11.12 -33.05
N MET A 73 -5.18 11.04 -31.73
CA MET A 73 -4.09 10.64 -30.84
C MET A 73 -3.91 9.12 -30.95
N ARG A 74 -3.71 8.60 -32.17
CA ARG A 74 -3.31 7.20 -32.35
C ARG A 74 -1.87 7.05 -31.86
N SER A 75 -1.71 6.91 -30.55
CA SER A 75 -0.59 6.15 -30.05
C SER A 75 -0.74 4.74 -30.63
N LYS A 76 0.30 4.19 -31.27
CA LYS A 76 0.24 2.78 -31.67
C LYS A 76 -0.04 1.97 -30.40
N PRO A 77 -1.04 1.05 -30.37
CA PRO A 77 -1.33 0.26 -29.18
C PRO A 77 -0.04 -0.40 -28.73
N TYR A 78 0.48 0.05 -27.59
CA TYR A 78 1.76 -0.43 -27.10
C TYR A 78 1.54 -1.78 -26.47
N THR A 79 1.74 -2.82 -27.26
CA THR A 79 1.90 -4.15 -26.70
C THR A 79 3.30 -4.27 -26.10
N PRO A 80 3.43 -4.63 -24.80
CA PRO A 80 4.71 -4.92 -24.17
C PRO A 80 5.53 -5.89 -25.03
N LEU A 81 6.86 -5.84 -24.99
CA LEU A 81 7.71 -6.73 -25.80
C LEU A 81 7.32 -8.21 -25.63
N ILE A 82 7.07 -8.63 -24.38
CA ILE A 82 6.57 -9.97 -24.03
C ILE A 82 5.22 -10.27 -24.68
N PHE A 83 4.29 -9.32 -24.66
CA PHE A 83 2.96 -9.48 -25.27
C PHE A 83 3.05 -9.50 -26.81
N ARG A 84 3.98 -8.74 -27.40
CA ARG A 84 4.28 -8.75 -28.84
C ARG A 84 4.90 -10.08 -29.29
N ILE A 85 5.76 -10.66 -28.46
CA ILE A 85 6.35 -11.99 -28.67
C ILE A 85 5.26 -13.06 -28.52
N LEU A 86 4.49 -13.05 -27.44
CA LEU A 86 3.36 -13.97 -27.19
C LEU A 86 2.31 -13.92 -28.30
N MET A 87 1.96 -12.73 -28.80
CA MET A 87 1.00 -12.59 -29.90
C MET A 87 1.57 -12.96 -31.27
N ARG A 88 2.90 -12.99 -31.43
CA ARG A 88 3.54 -13.56 -32.63
C ARG A 88 3.65 -15.09 -32.55
N MET A 89 3.59 -15.65 -31.35
CA MET A 89 3.55 -17.09 -31.16
C MET A 89 2.17 -17.63 -31.47
N ASN A 90 2.12 -18.81 -32.09
CA ASN A 90 0.85 -19.49 -32.34
C ASN A 90 0.11 -19.68 -30.99
N ILE A 91 -1.18 -19.33 -30.94
CA ILE A 91 -1.98 -19.43 -29.71
C ILE A 91 -1.96 -20.84 -29.10
N ARG A 92 -1.78 -21.88 -29.93
CA ARG A 92 -1.58 -23.26 -29.48
C ARG A 92 -0.26 -23.45 -28.73
N VAL A 93 0.81 -22.80 -29.18
CA VAL A 93 2.12 -22.83 -28.51
C VAL A 93 2.08 -22.06 -27.20
N VAL A 94 1.43 -20.89 -27.18
CA VAL A 94 1.20 -20.13 -25.93
C VAL A 94 0.41 -20.97 -24.93
N PHE A 95 -0.66 -21.63 -25.39
CA PHE A 95 -1.47 -22.50 -24.56
C PHE A 95 -0.67 -23.69 -23.99
N ILE A 96 0.17 -24.34 -24.82
CA ILE A 96 1.05 -25.42 -24.38
C ILE A 96 2.06 -24.90 -23.35
N LEU A 97 2.68 -23.74 -23.57
CA LEU A 97 3.65 -23.16 -22.62
C LEU A 97 2.99 -22.77 -21.29
N VAL A 98 1.77 -22.25 -21.32
CA VAL A 98 1.00 -21.96 -20.11
C VAL A 98 0.68 -23.25 -19.36
N LEU A 99 0.25 -24.32 -20.06
CA LEU A 99 0.01 -25.63 -19.45
C LEU A 99 1.29 -26.25 -18.87
N LEU A 100 2.42 -26.15 -19.57
CA LEU A 100 3.71 -26.61 -19.06
C LEU A 100 4.16 -25.79 -17.84
N GLY A 101 3.98 -24.47 -17.86
CA GLY A 101 4.26 -23.60 -16.72
C GLY A 101 3.40 -23.94 -15.51
N LEU A 102 2.08 -24.11 -15.70
CA LEU A 102 1.17 -24.55 -14.65
C LEU A 102 1.53 -25.94 -14.14
N GLY A 103 1.85 -26.88 -15.04
CA GLY A 103 2.30 -28.23 -14.69
C GLY A 103 3.59 -28.22 -13.86
N ALA A 104 4.55 -27.36 -14.20
CA ALA A 104 5.77 -27.16 -13.42
C ALA A 104 5.48 -26.57 -12.04
N VAL A 105 4.61 -25.56 -11.95
CA VAL A 105 4.19 -24.95 -10.66
C VAL A 105 3.51 -25.99 -9.77
N PHE A 106 2.59 -26.79 -10.30
CA PHE A 106 1.94 -27.88 -9.55
C PHE A 106 2.92 -29.00 -9.18
N TYR A 107 3.87 -29.32 -10.05
CA TYR A 107 4.91 -30.30 -9.74
C TYR A 107 5.78 -29.82 -8.56
N VAL A 108 6.25 -28.58 -8.59
CA VAL A 108 7.01 -27.97 -7.49
C VAL A 108 6.17 -27.87 -6.22
N GLY A 109 4.90 -27.49 -6.34
CA GLY A 109 3.95 -27.44 -5.21
C GLY A 109 3.73 -28.82 -4.58
N ALA A 110 3.52 -29.86 -5.39
CA ALA A 110 3.34 -31.23 -4.92
C ALA A 110 4.60 -31.81 -4.26
N ARG A 111 5.78 -31.32 -4.66
CA ARG A 111 7.07 -31.64 -4.01
C ARG A 111 7.30 -30.87 -2.72
N THR A 112 6.53 -29.82 -2.47
CA THR A 112 6.61 -28.98 -1.27
C THR A 112 5.62 -29.45 -0.19
N SER A 113 4.32 -29.29 -0.42
CA SER A 113 3.28 -29.73 0.51
C SER A 113 1.90 -29.78 -0.17
N PRO A 114 0.96 -30.62 0.32
CA PRO A 114 -0.41 -30.63 -0.18
C PRO A 114 -1.13 -29.29 0.04
N ILE A 115 -0.72 -28.52 1.05
CA ILE A 115 -1.27 -27.20 1.36
C ILE A 115 -0.95 -26.20 0.23
N ILE A 116 0.28 -26.20 -0.28
CA ILE A 116 0.65 -25.35 -1.42
C ILE A 116 -0.13 -25.72 -2.69
N VAL A 117 -0.36 -27.02 -2.93
CA VAL A 117 -1.20 -27.48 -4.05
C VAL A 117 -2.64 -26.97 -3.92
N PHE A 118 -3.20 -26.97 -2.71
CA PHE A 118 -4.50 -26.38 -2.43
C PHE A 118 -4.51 -24.88 -2.76
N VAL A 119 -3.53 -24.12 -2.26
CA VAL A 119 -3.38 -22.67 -2.54
C VAL A 119 -3.32 -22.39 -4.05
N PHE A 120 -2.50 -23.14 -4.80
CA PHE A 120 -2.42 -22.99 -6.25
C PHE A 120 -3.74 -23.30 -6.96
N THR A 121 -4.44 -24.35 -6.52
CA THR A 121 -5.73 -24.73 -7.09
C THR A 121 -6.75 -23.61 -6.91
N VAL A 122 -6.86 -23.06 -5.70
CA VAL A 122 -7.79 -21.96 -5.40
C VAL A 122 -7.43 -20.70 -6.18
N CYS A 123 -6.14 -20.32 -6.24
CA CYS A 123 -5.70 -19.15 -7.00
C CYS A 123 -6.03 -19.28 -8.50
N ILE A 124 -5.82 -20.46 -9.09
CA ILE A 124 -6.12 -20.70 -10.51
C ILE A 124 -7.63 -20.65 -10.77
N ILE A 125 -8.44 -21.26 -9.91
CA ILE A 125 -9.91 -21.16 -10.01
C ILE A 125 -10.34 -19.68 -9.94
N SER A 126 -9.78 -18.92 -9.00
CA SER A 126 -10.05 -17.49 -8.85
C SER A 126 -9.65 -16.68 -10.10
N PHE A 127 -8.51 -16.98 -10.74
CA PHE A 127 -8.14 -16.36 -12.01
C PHE A 127 -9.08 -16.74 -13.16
N LEU A 128 -9.55 -17.99 -13.23
CA LEU A 128 -10.56 -18.41 -14.22
C LEU A 128 -11.89 -17.66 -14.03
N ILE A 129 -12.33 -17.48 -12.78
CA ILE A 129 -13.51 -16.69 -12.43
C ILE A 129 -13.29 -15.21 -12.81
N SER A 130 -12.09 -14.68 -12.57
CA SER A 130 -11.74 -13.32 -12.95
C SER A 130 -11.80 -13.14 -14.48
N ILE A 131 -11.27 -14.09 -15.27
CA ILE A 131 -11.41 -14.10 -16.73
C ILE A 131 -12.90 -14.13 -17.14
N TYR A 132 -13.74 -14.89 -16.44
CA TYR A 132 -15.18 -14.89 -16.67
C TYR A 132 -15.82 -13.52 -16.40
N LEU A 133 -15.48 -12.87 -15.27
CA LEU A 133 -15.97 -11.52 -14.94
C LEU A 133 -15.58 -10.51 -16.01
N THR A 134 -14.31 -10.51 -16.45
CA THR A 134 -13.86 -9.61 -17.53
C THR A 134 -14.57 -9.87 -18.84
N LYS A 135 -14.75 -11.14 -19.24
CA LYS A 135 -15.52 -11.45 -20.46
C LYS A 135 -16.96 -10.94 -20.36
N TRP A 136 -17.58 -11.07 -19.19
CA TRP A 136 -18.93 -10.59 -18.94
C TRP A 136 -19.03 -9.05 -18.96
N VAL A 137 -18.04 -8.34 -18.39
CA VAL A 137 -17.98 -6.87 -18.42
C VAL A 137 -17.76 -6.42 -19.87
N LEU A 138 -16.78 -6.99 -20.58
CA LEU A 138 -16.45 -6.59 -21.95
C LEU A 138 -17.57 -6.89 -22.96
N SER A 139 -18.44 -7.85 -22.70
CA SER A 139 -19.61 -8.12 -23.54
C SER A 139 -20.74 -7.09 -23.38
N LYS A 140 -20.65 -6.18 -22.42
CA LYS A 140 -21.62 -5.10 -22.24
C LYS A 140 -21.44 -4.01 -23.29
N ASP A 141 -22.57 -3.39 -23.64
CA ASP A 141 -22.67 -2.33 -24.63
C ASP A 141 -21.84 -1.10 -24.23
N GLU A 142 -21.07 -0.58 -25.19
CA GLU A 142 -20.25 0.63 -25.01
C GLU A 142 -21.02 1.91 -25.30
N GLY A 143 -22.28 1.81 -25.73
CA GLY A 143 -23.12 2.96 -26.03
C GLY A 143 -22.82 3.60 -27.39
N PRO A 144 -23.27 4.84 -27.61
CA PRO A 144 -23.13 5.55 -28.87
C PRO A 144 -21.65 5.82 -29.22
N PRO A 145 -21.31 5.94 -30.53
CA PRO A 145 -19.94 6.20 -30.97
C PRO A 145 -19.30 7.46 -30.38
N GLU A 146 -20.10 8.44 -29.99
CA GLU A 146 -19.67 9.67 -29.33
C GLU A 146 -19.13 9.43 -27.91
N MET A 147 -19.75 8.54 -27.13
CA MET A 147 -19.24 8.13 -25.81
C MET A 147 -17.94 7.35 -25.95
N VAL A 148 -17.86 6.49 -26.98
CA VAL A 148 -16.65 5.72 -27.29
C VAL A 148 -15.48 6.65 -27.64
N GLN A 149 -15.73 7.74 -28.38
CA GLN A 149 -14.69 8.72 -28.72
C GLN A 149 -14.08 9.38 -27.47
N ILE A 150 -14.90 9.74 -26.48
CA ILE A 150 -14.43 10.31 -25.21
C ILE A 150 -13.65 9.25 -24.42
N SER A 151 -14.21 8.04 -24.31
CA SER A 151 -13.57 6.92 -23.62
C SER A 151 -12.21 6.54 -24.23
N ASP A 152 -12.06 6.59 -25.56
CA ASP A 152 -10.81 6.32 -26.24
C ASP A 152 -9.73 7.37 -25.91
N ALA A 153 -10.11 8.66 -25.78
CA ALA A 153 -9.17 9.71 -25.37
C ALA A 153 -8.67 9.49 -23.92
N ILE A 154 -9.56 9.14 -23.00
CA ILE A 154 -9.21 8.77 -21.62
C ILE A 154 -8.30 7.54 -21.61
N ARG A 155 -8.62 6.53 -22.44
CA ARG A 155 -7.82 5.31 -22.56
C ARG A 155 -6.40 5.57 -23.05
N ASP A 156 -6.25 6.35 -24.11
CA ASP A 156 -4.95 6.69 -24.68
C ASP A 156 -4.10 7.48 -23.68
N GLY A 157 -4.71 8.41 -22.92
CA GLY A 157 -4.05 9.15 -21.86
C GLY A 157 -3.58 8.25 -20.71
N ALA A 158 -4.46 7.39 -20.21
CA ALA A 158 -4.17 6.48 -19.09
C ALA A 158 -3.08 5.45 -19.46
N GLU A 159 -3.23 4.76 -20.58
CA GLU A 159 -2.22 3.78 -21.04
C GLU A 159 -0.87 4.47 -21.35
N GLY A 160 -0.90 5.69 -21.90
CA GLY A 160 0.29 6.50 -22.17
C GLY A 160 1.04 6.95 -20.91
N PHE A 161 0.33 7.48 -19.91
CA PHE A 161 0.93 7.88 -18.64
C PHE A 161 1.45 6.67 -17.87
N PHE A 162 0.65 5.61 -17.74
CA PHE A 162 1.05 4.38 -17.06
C PHE A 162 2.36 3.83 -17.62
N ARG A 163 2.49 3.76 -18.96
CA ARG A 163 3.72 3.31 -19.61
C ARG A 163 4.93 4.16 -19.23
N THR A 164 4.76 5.48 -19.14
CA THR A 164 5.85 6.41 -18.84
C THR A 164 6.23 6.35 -17.36
N GLN A 165 5.24 6.29 -16.47
CA GLN A 165 5.41 6.14 -15.03
C GLN A 165 6.11 4.82 -14.70
N TYR A 166 5.54 3.69 -15.13
CA TYR A 166 6.13 2.39 -14.86
C TYR A 166 7.48 2.20 -15.55
N GLY A 167 7.70 2.79 -16.73
CA GLY A 167 9.02 2.82 -17.36
C GLY A 167 10.07 3.56 -16.52
N THR A 168 9.67 4.58 -15.76
CA THR A 168 10.54 5.32 -14.84
C THR A 168 10.77 4.50 -13.56
N ILE A 169 9.69 3.97 -12.97
CA ILE A 169 9.75 3.12 -11.77
C ILE A 169 10.63 1.89 -12.02
N SER A 170 10.50 1.22 -13.18
CA SER A 170 11.34 0.07 -13.54
C SER A 170 12.83 0.42 -13.60
N LYS A 171 13.19 1.59 -14.14
CA LYS A 171 14.60 2.04 -14.15
C LYS A 171 15.11 2.25 -12.73
N MET A 172 14.31 2.87 -11.87
CA MET A 172 14.66 3.09 -10.47
C MET A 172 14.74 1.77 -9.68
N ALA A 173 13.84 0.82 -9.94
CA ALA A 173 13.86 -0.51 -9.35
C ALA A 173 15.11 -1.30 -9.75
N VAL A 174 15.51 -1.26 -11.03
CA VAL A 174 16.76 -1.90 -11.48
C VAL A 174 17.99 -1.25 -10.84
N LEU A 175 18.02 0.09 -10.75
CA LEU A 175 19.10 0.79 -10.07
C LEU A 175 19.19 0.37 -8.59
N LEU A 176 18.06 0.32 -7.90
CA LEU A 176 18.01 -0.12 -6.50
C LEU A 176 18.38 -1.60 -6.36
N ALA A 177 17.96 -2.46 -7.28
CA ALA A 177 18.35 -3.87 -7.33
C ALA A 177 19.87 -4.05 -7.43
N LEU A 178 20.55 -3.20 -8.22
CA LEU A 178 22.02 -3.20 -8.29
C LEU A 178 22.67 -2.73 -6.99
N VAL A 179 22.06 -1.75 -6.29
CA VAL A 179 22.52 -1.30 -4.97
C VAL A 179 22.36 -2.42 -3.93
N ILE A 180 21.20 -3.09 -3.89
CA ILE A 180 20.96 -4.25 -3.03
C ILE A 180 21.97 -5.36 -3.35
N LEU A 181 22.17 -5.67 -4.63
CA LEU A 181 23.16 -6.67 -5.07
C LEU A 181 24.54 -6.31 -4.53
N GLY A 182 24.98 -5.06 -4.70
CA GLY A 182 26.25 -4.57 -4.18
C GLY A 182 26.35 -4.80 -2.66
N ILE A 183 25.35 -4.38 -1.90
CA ILE A 183 25.32 -4.52 -0.44
C ILE A 183 25.42 -5.99 -0.03
N TYR A 184 24.66 -6.88 -0.67
CA TYR A 184 24.66 -8.32 -0.36
C TYR A 184 25.95 -9.04 -0.78
N LEU A 185 26.64 -8.57 -1.82
CA LEU A 185 27.93 -9.14 -2.22
C LEU A 185 29.05 -8.82 -1.21
N PHE A 186 28.98 -7.65 -0.56
CA PHE A 186 29.92 -7.23 0.49
C PHE A 186 29.46 -7.60 1.91
N ARG A 187 28.44 -8.45 2.04
CA ARG A 187 27.87 -8.87 3.31
C ARG A 187 28.45 -10.22 3.76
N SER A 188 28.69 -10.40 5.06
CA SER A 188 28.96 -11.72 5.66
C SER A 188 27.69 -12.58 5.74
N THR A 189 27.84 -13.88 5.46
CA THR A 189 26.78 -14.88 5.67
C THR A 189 26.50 -15.04 7.16
N THR A 190 25.24 -15.23 7.55
CA THR A 190 24.92 -15.65 8.92
C THR A 190 25.34 -17.10 9.13
N PRO A 191 25.63 -17.53 10.37
CA PRO A 191 25.91 -18.92 10.72
C PRO A 191 24.81 -19.88 10.24
N GLN A 192 23.55 -19.43 10.28
CA GLN A 192 22.40 -20.19 9.78
C GLN A 192 22.41 -20.34 8.25
N GLN A 193 22.78 -19.28 7.52
CA GLN A 193 22.94 -19.33 6.05
C GLN A 193 24.13 -20.19 5.65
N GLU A 194 25.23 -20.10 6.40
CA GLU A 194 26.44 -20.89 6.18
C GLU A 194 26.19 -22.38 6.46
N SER A 195 25.48 -22.71 7.54
CA SER A 195 25.04 -24.08 7.83
C SER A 195 24.04 -24.64 6.82
N SER A 196 23.36 -23.76 6.07
CA SER A 196 22.37 -24.13 5.05
C SER A 196 22.97 -24.26 3.64
N GLY A 197 24.29 -24.04 3.48
CA GLY A 197 24.95 -24.01 2.17
C GLY A 197 24.64 -22.76 1.32
N LEU A 198 24.00 -21.73 1.89
CA LEU A 198 23.77 -20.46 1.20
C LEU A 198 25.04 -19.61 1.23
N GLY A 199 25.79 -19.64 0.13
CA GLY A 199 26.88 -18.71 -0.10
C GLY A 199 26.40 -17.26 -0.26
N ARG A 200 27.32 -16.30 -0.04
CA ARG A 200 27.07 -14.85 -0.21
C ARG A 200 26.42 -14.53 -1.56
N TYR A 201 27.01 -15.04 -2.64
CA TYR A 201 26.51 -14.85 -4.01
C TYR A 201 25.06 -15.35 -4.16
N THR A 202 24.78 -16.55 -3.66
CA THR A 202 23.44 -17.16 -3.73
C THR A 202 22.41 -16.29 -3.01
N SER A 203 22.70 -15.83 -1.79
CA SER A 203 21.81 -14.95 -1.04
C SER A 203 21.55 -13.62 -1.76
N ALA A 204 22.59 -13.03 -2.36
CA ALA A 204 22.48 -11.78 -3.11
C ALA A 204 21.55 -11.93 -4.32
N PHE A 205 21.72 -13.00 -5.10
CA PHE A 205 20.86 -13.28 -6.25
C PHE A 205 19.43 -13.61 -5.84
N ILE A 206 19.21 -14.37 -4.76
CA ILE A 206 17.88 -14.69 -4.23
C ILE A 206 17.15 -13.39 -3.87
N THR A 207 17.75 -12.52 -3.05
CA THR A 207 17.08 -11.28 -2.62
C THR A 207 16.75 -10.38 -3.81
N VAL A 208 17.69 -10.21 -4.74
CA VAL A 208 17.48 -9.39 -5.93
C VAL A 208 16.41 -9.98 -6.86
N ALA A 209 16.40 -11.30 -7.05
CA ALA A 209 15.37 -11.98 -7.83
C ALA A 209 13.99 -11.84 -7.19
N SER A 210 13.89 -12.05 -5.87
CA SER A 210 12.66 -11.86 -5.10
C SER A 210 12.16 -10.40 -5.20
N PHE A 211 13.07 -9.42 -5.05
CA PHE A 211 12.76 -8.00 -5.22
C PHE A 211 12.21 -7.66 -6.62
N LEU A 212 12.90 -8.11 -7.67
CA LEU A 212 12.44 -7.86 -9.03
C LEU A 212 11.12 -8.55 -9.32
N LEU A 213 10.90 -9.77 -8.81
CA LEU A 213 9.64 -10.47 -8.96
C LEU A 213 8.49 -9.73 -8.27
N GLY A 214 8.69 -9.28 -7.03
CA GLY A 214 7.72 -8.46 -6.29
C GLY A 214 7.38 -7.16 -7.02
N ALA A 215 8.39 -6.48 -7.55
CA ALA A 215 8.22 -5.26 -8.35
C ALA A 215 7.42 -5.52 -9.65
N VAL A 216 7.71 -6.62 -10.35
CA VAL A 216 6.97 -7.01 -11.57
C VAL A 216 5.52 -7.35 -11.25
N CYS A 217 5.28 -8.16 -10.23
CA CYS A 217 3.92 -8.54 -9.82
C CYS A 217 3.10 -7.34 -9.37
N SER A 218 3.68 -6.42 -8.59
CA SER A 218 3.05 -5.15 -8.19
C SER A 218 2.71 -4.26 -9.39
N GLY A 219 3.59 -4.21 -10.40
CA GLY A 219 3.28 -3.48 -11.63
C GLY A 219 2.21 -4.10 -12.50
N ILE A 220 2.13 -5.43 -12.55
CA ILE A 220 1.02 -6.13 -13.20
C ILE A 220 -0.29 -5.87 -12.44
N ALA A 221 -0.26 -5.88 -11.10
CA ALA A 221 -1.41 -5.56 -10.26
C ALA A 221 -2.01 -4.19 -10.59
N GLY A 222 -1.17 -3.15 -10.67
CA GLY A 222 -1.60 -1.81 -11.08
C GLY A 222 -2.11 -1.75 -12.52
N TYR A 223 -1.42 -2.42 -13.45
CA TYR A 223 -1.85 -2.43 -14.87
C TYR A 223 -3.22 -3.08 -15.06
N VAL A 224 -3.47 -4.22 -14.42
CA VAL A 224 -4.73 -4.95 -14.53
C VAL A 224 -5.91 -4.10 -14.03
N GLY A 225 -5.71 -3.40 -12.91
CA GLY A 225 -6.73 -2.50 -12.36
C GLY A 225 -7.10 -1.37 -13.32
N MET A 226 -6.11 -0.62 -13.82
CA MET A 226 -6.36 0.44 -14.81
C MET A 226 -6.97 -0.13 -16.11
N TRP A 227 -6.46 -1.26 -16.61
CA TRP A 227 -6.86 -1.82 -17.90
C TRP A 227 -8.36 -2.16 -17.95
N VAL A 228 -8.91 -2.74 -16.86
CA VAL A 228 -10.33 -3.04 -16.76
C VAL A 228 -11.16 -1.77 -16.55
N SER A 229 -10.72 -0.86 -15.68
CA SER A 229 -11.48 0.34 -15.32
C SER A 229 -11.74 1.18 -16.56
N VAL A 230 -10.69 1.54 -17.29
CA VAL A 230 -10.79 2.33 -18.54
C VAL A 230 -11.74 1.73 -19.59
N ARG A 231 -11.92 0.39 -19.59
CA ARG A 231 -12.86 -0.30 -20.49
C ARG A 231 -14.26 -0.43 -19.89
N ALA A 232 -14.37 -0.44 -18.57
CA ALA A 232 -15.65 -0.49 -17.85
C ALA A 232 -16.35 0.86 -17.82
N ASN A 233 -15.63 1.99 -17.73
CA ASN A 233 -16.19 3.33 -17.55
C ASN A 233 -17.30 3.65 -18.58
N VAL A 234 -17.03 3.43 -19.87
CA VAL A 234 -18.01 3.68 -20.95
C VAL A 234 -19.22 2.73 -20.89
N ARG A 235 -19.03 1.50 -20.40
CA ARG A 235 -20.09 0.49 -20.25
C ARG A 235 -21.00 0.82 -19.07
N VAL A 236 -20.43 1.37 -17.99
CA VAL A 236 -21.17 1.91 -16.85
C VAL A 236 -21.97 3.13 -17.29
N SER A 237 -21.36 4.02 -18.09
CA SER A 237 -22.04 5.17 -18.70
C SER A 237 -23.24 4.73 -19.57
N SER A 238 -23.05 3.74 -20.44
CA SER A 238 -24.14 3.19 -21.27
C SER A 238 -25.23 2.54 -20.42
N ALA A 239 -24.86 1.82 -19.35
CA ALA A 239 -25.81 1.18 -18.46
C ALA A 239 -26.61 2.17 -17.59
N ALA A 240 -26.02 3.31 -17.21
CA ALA A 240 -26.71 4.36 -16.45
C ALA A 240 -27.95 4.89 -17.19
N ARG A 241 -27.92 4.88 -18.54
CA ARG A 241 -29.07 5.22 -19.39
C ARG A 241 -30.25 4.26 -19.26
N ARG A 242 -30.02 3.05 -18.76
CA ARG A 242 -31.02 1.99 -18.60
C ARG A 242 -31.41 1.80 -17.13
N SER A 243 -30.43 1.73 -16.23
CA SER A 243 -30.66 1.51 -14.81
C SER A 243 -29.43 1.81 -13.96
N ALA A 244 -29.61 2.52 -12.84
CA ALA A 244 -28.60 2.68 -11.79
C ALA A 244 -28.06 1.35 -11.26
N ARG A 245 -28.93 0.34 -11.15
CA ARG A 245 -28.54 -1.00 -10.65
C ARG A 245 -27.69 -1.76 -11.65
N GLU A 246 -27.96 -1.62 -12.95
CA GLU A 246 -27.13 -2.22 -14.00
C GLU A 246 -25.74 -1.56 -14.02
N ALA A 247 -25.69 -0.22 -13.95
CA ALA A 247 -24.44 0.54 -13.87
C ALA A 247 -23.60 0.14 -12.65
N LEU A 248 -24.21 0.09 -11.46
CA LEU A 248 -23.58 -0.39 -10.22
C LEU A 248 -23.02 -1.82 -10.40
N GLN A 249 -23.80 -2.73 -10.97
CA GLN A 249 -23.37 -4.12 -11.14
C GLN A 249 -22.16 -4.25 -12.07
N ILE A 250 -22.12 -3.49 -13.17
CA ILE A 250 -20.98 -3.51 -14.10
C ILE A 250 -19.74 -2.95 -13.41
N ALA A 251 -19.86 -1.82 -12.72
CA ALA A 251 -18.77 -1.17 -12.00
C ALA A 251 -18.19 -2.10 -10.90
N VAL A 252 -19.05 -2.71 -10.09
CA VAL A 252 -18.63 -3.67 -9.04
C VAL A 252 -17.96 -4.91 -9.64
N ARG A 253 -18.48 -5.48 -10.73
CA ARG A 253 -17.87 -6.67 -11.34
C ARG A 253 -16.54 -6.37 -12.03
N ALA A 254 -16.38 -5.17 -12.58
CA ALA A 254 -15.11 -4.69 -13.10
C ALA A 254 -14.08 -4.52 -11.97
N GLY A 255 -14.47 -3.88 -10.86
CA GLY A 255 -13.65 -3.80 -9.65
C GLY A 255 -13.29 -5.17 -9.07
N GLY A 256 -14.25 -6.10 -9.09
CA GLY A 256 -14.08 -7.48 -8.62
C GLY A 256 -13.06 -8.28 -9.42
N PHE A 257 -13.02 -8.11 -10.75
CA PHE A 257 -11.97 -8.68 -11.59
C PHE A 257 -10.59 -8.20 -11.14
N SER A 258 -10.42 -6.88 -10.99
CA SER A 258 -9.16 -6.27 -10.56
C SER A 258 -8.75 -6.83 -9.20
N ALA A 259 -9.66 -6.81 -8.22
CA ALA A 259 -9.37 -7.24 -6.86
C ALA A 259 -8.95 -8.71 -6.76
N ILE A 260 -9.68 -9.61 -7.43
CA ILE A 260 -9.34 -11.04 -7.45
C ILE A 260 -7.96 -11.27 -8.07
N VAL A 261 -7.61 -10.54 -9.13
CA VAL A 261 -6.29 -10.67 -9.76
C VAL A 261 -5.20 -10.12 -8.85
N VAL A 262 -5.40 -8.94 -8.25
CA VAL A 262 -4.46 -8.29 -7.33
C VAL A 262 -4.14 -9.20 -6.14
N VAL A 263 -5.16 -9.65 -5.40
CA VAL A 263 -4.98 -10.53 -4.24
C VAL A 263 -4.45 -11.90 -4.67
N GLY A 264 -4.97 -12.47 -5.76
CA GLY A 264 -4.52 -13.76 -6.27
C GLY A 264 -3.05 -13.75 -6.67
N MET A 265 -2.55 -12.65 -7.24
CA MET A 265 -1.13 -12.49 -7.57
C MET A 265 -0.25 -12.35 -6.32
N ALA A 266 -0.74 -11.66 -5.27
CA ALA A 266 -0.01 -11.57 -4.01
C ALA A 266 0.19 -12.97 -3.39
N VAL A 267 -0.90 -13.73 -3.27
CA VAL A 267 -0.89 -15.08 -2.69
C VAL A 267 -0.07 -16.06 -3.53
N ILE A 268 -0.37 -16.16 -4.83
CA ILE A 268 0.32 -17.13 -5.70
C ILE A 268 1.80 -16.78 -5.88
N GLY A 269 2.17 -15.49 -5.88
CA GLY A 269 3.55 -15.06 -6.03
C GLY A 269 4.41 -15.46 -4.83
N VAL A 270 3.91 -15.23 -3.60
CA VAL A 270 4.58 -15.68 -2.37
C VAL A 270 4.62 -17.22 -2.32
N ALA A 271 3.53 -17.91 -2.67
CA ALA A 271 3.47 -19.37 -2.68
C ALA A 271 4.42 -20.01 -3.71
N ILE A 272 4.55 -19.44 -4.92
CA ILE A 272 5.50 -19.91 -5.94
C ILE A 272 6.93 -19.71 -5.46
N LEU A 273 7.27 -18.55 -4.90
CA LEU A 273 8.60 -18.31 -4.35
C LEU A 273 8.93 -19.27 -3.21
N TYR A 274 8.01 -19.44 -2.26
CA TYR A 274 8.18 -20.38 -1.14
C TYR A 274 8.43 -21.81 -1.66
N ALA A 275 7.57 -22.31 -2.56
CA ALA A 275 7.69 -23.67 -3.09
C ALA A 275 8.97 -23.86 -3.92
N THR A 276 9.36 -22.84 -4.70
CA THR A 276 10.58 -22.90 -5.51
C THR A 276 11.82 -22.96 -4.62
N PHE A 277 11.93 -22.10 -3.60
CA PHE A 277 13.05 -22.12 -2.68
C PHE A 277 13.05 -23.37 -1.79
N TYR A 278 11.88 -23.86 -1.37
CA TYR A 278 11.77 -25.12 -0.62
C TYR A 278 12.40 -26.29 -1.39
N VAL A 279 12.00 -26.47 -2.66
CA VAL A 279 12.50 -27.57 -3.50
C VAL A 279 13.95 -27.36 -3.92
N TRP A 280 14.32 -26.14 -4.31
CA TRP A 280 15.66 -25.85 -4.84
C TRP A 280 16.76 -25.91 -3.77
N LEU A 281 16.47 -25.44 -2.55
CA LEU A 281 17.41 -25.49 -1.42
C LEU A 281 17.35 -26.82 -0.67
N GLY A 282 16.46 -27.74 -1.06
CA GLY A 282 16.27 -29.03 -0.39
C GLY A 282 15.95 -28.85 1.09
N VAL A 283 15.07 -27.91 1.42
CA VAL A 283 14.70 -27.56 2.81
C VAL A 283 14.23 -28.82 3.56
N ASP A 284 14.62 -28.94 4.84
CA ASP A 284 14.46 -30.13 5.70
C ASP A 284 15.24 -31.39 5.30
N SER A 285 16.21 -31.27 4.39
CA SER A 285 17.20 -32.33 4.15
C SER A 285 18.36 -32.25 5.17
N PRO A 286 19.05 -33.37 5.49
CA PRO A 286 20.19 -33.33 6.41
C PRO A 286 21.29 -32.38 5.92
N GLY A 287 21.61 -31.35 6.71
CA GLY A 287 22.62 -30.34 6.37
C GLY A 287 22.14 -29.18 5.48
N SER A 288 20.82 -28.98 5.34
CA SER A 288 20.24 -27.84 4.61
C SER A 288 19.44 -26.90 5.54
N MET A 289 18.82 -25.86 4.95
CA MET A 289 18.00 -24.86 5.66
C MET A 289 16.77 -25.48 6.32
N LYS A 290 16.39 -24.97 7.49
CA LYS A 290 15.14 -25.31 8.18
C LYS A 290 13.96 -24.56 7.58
N VAL A 291 12.78 -25.18 7.58
CA VAL A 291 11.52 -24.52 7.14
C VAL A 291 11.23 -23.20 7.86
N THR A 292 11.63 -23.05 9.12
CA THR A 292 11.40 -21.82 9.92
C THR A 292 12.13 -20.60 9.38
N ASP A 293 13.25 -20.80 8.68
CA ASP A 293 14.12 -19.71 8.23
C ASP A 293 13.80 -19.30 6.77
N LEU A 294 13.06 -20.15 6.04
CA LEU A 294 12.67 -19.94 4.65
C LEU A 294 11.88 -18.63 4.40
N PRO A 295 10.91 -18.23 5.26
CA PRO A 295 10.16 -16.98 5.07
C PRO A 295 11.03 -15.72 4.99
N LEU A 296 12.20 -15.72 5.63
CA LEU A 296 13.13 -14.58 5.62
C LEU A 296 13.67 -14.31 4.19
N LEU A 297 13.76 -15.35 3.35
CA LEU A 297 14.17 -15.21 1.94
C LEU A 297 13.09 -14.57 1.06
N LEU A 298 11.84 -14.52 1.53
CA LEU A 298 10.70 -13.96 0.80
C LEU A 298 10.57 -12.46 0.98
N VAL A 299 11.26 -11.87 1.95
CA VAL A 299 11.20 -10.43 2.25
C VAL A 299 11.74 -9.57 1.10
N GLY A 300 12.53 -10.14 0.16
CA GLY A 300 12.80 -9.43 -1.09
C GLY A 300 11.52 -9.09 -1.88
N TYR A 301 10.54 -10.00 -1.90
CA TYR A 301 9.30 -9.85 -2.66
C TYR A 301 8.42 -8.71 -2.15
N GLY A 302 8.15 -8.69 -0.84
CA GLY A 302 7.40 -7.59 -0.24
C GLY A 302 8.10 -6.24 -0.45
N PHE A 303 9.44 -6.21 -0.39
CA PHE A 303 10.19 -4.98 -0.62
C PHE A 303 10.03 -4.45 -2.05
N GLY A 304 10.13 -5.33 -3.05
CA GLY A 304 9.87 -4.97 -4.45
C GLY A 304 8.45 -4.46 -4.67
N ALA A 305 7.48 -5.07 -4.00
CA ALA A 305 6.09 -4.66 -4.02
C ALA A 305 5.90 -3.23 -3.48
N SER A 306 6.47 -2.93 -2.30
CA SER A 306 6.37 -1.61 -1.66
C SER A 306 7.11 -0.53 -2.42
N PHE A 307 8.25 -0.84 -3.03
CA PHE A 307 8.96 0.11 -3.86
C PHE A 307 8.10 0.60 -5.03
N VAL A 308 7.46 -0.32 -5.76
CA VAL A 308 6.59 0.03 -6.89
C VAL A 308 5.35 0.76 -6.40
N ALA A 309 4.71 0.29 -5.33
CA ALA A 309 3.52 0.91 -4.75
C ALA A 309 3.77 2.37 -4.34
N LEU A 310 4.90 2.66 -3.66
CA LEU A 310 5.28 4.01 -3.24
C LEU A 310 5.30 5.01 -4.40
N PHE A 311 6.02 4.69 -5.49
CA PHE A 311 6.11 5.59 -6.63
C PHE A 311 4.87 5.59 -7.52
N ALA A 312 4.13 4.48 -7.59
CA ALA A 312 2.85 4.42 -8.28
C ALA A 312 1.84 5.38 -7.62
N GLN A 313 1.77 5.37 -6.28
CA GLN A 313 0.88 6.22 -5.50
C GLN A 313 1.30 7.68 -5.51
N LEU A 314 2.60 7.98 -5.40
CA LEU A 314 3.10 9.34 -5.52
C LEU A 314 2.85 9.93 -6.91
N GLY A 315 3.29 9.23 -7.97
CA GLY A 315 3.14 9.73 -9.34
C GLY A 315 1.68 9.80 -9.79
N GLY A 316 0.90 8.76 -9.50
CA GLY A 316 -0.52 8.71 -9.85
C GLY A 316 -1.35 9.70 -9.04
N GLY A 317 -1.05 9.82 -7.74
CA GLY A 317 -1.69 10.77 -6.83
C GLY A 317 -1.42 12.23 -7.19
N ILE A 318 -0.17 12.59 -7.51
CA ILE A 318 0.15 13.95 -7.97
C ILE A 318 -0.56 14.23 -9.29
N TYR A 319 -0.62 13.26 -10.20
CA TYR A 319 -1.29 13.42 -11.50
C TYR A 319 -2.79 13.71 -11.34
N THR A 320 -3.55 12.81 -10.68
CA THR A 320 -5.01 12.96 -10.52
C THR A 320 -5.32 14.24 -9.75
N LYS A 321 -4.64 14.48 -8.63
CA LYS A 321 -4.99 15.61 -7.76
C LYS A 321 -4.61 16.95 -8.33
N ALA A 322 -3.54 17.05 -9.13
CA ALA A 322 -3.25 18.29 -9.82
C ALA A 322 -4.21 18.60 -10.99
N ALA A 323 -4.70 17.55 -11.67
CA ALA A 323 -5.67 17.70 -12.75
C ALA A 323 -7.04 18.11 -12.23
N ASP A 324 -7.54 17.41 -11.21
CA ASP A 324 -8.80 17.65 -10.50
C ASP A 324 -8.86 19.10 -9.95
N VAL A 325 -7.87 19.52 -9.14
CA VAL A 325 -7.80 20.92 -8.64
C VAL A 325 -7.77 21.94 -9.78
N GLY A 326 -7.00 21.66 -10.83
CA GLY A 326 -6.89 22.56 -11.98
C GLY A 326 -8.20 22.69 -12.76
N ALA A 327 -8.93 21.59 -12.92
CA ALA A 327 -10.21 21.55 -13.60
C ALA A 327 -11.29 22.25 -12.78
N ASP A 328 -11.41 21.91 -11.49
CA ASP A 328 -12.50 22.37 -10.62
C ASP A 328 -12.36 23.85 -10.24
N LEU A 329 -11.15 24.32 -9.94
CA LEU A 329 -10.95 25.71 -9.54
C LEU A 329 -11.32 26.67 -10.68
N VAL A 330 -10.81 26.42 -11.89
CA VAL A 330 -11.09 27.31 -13.02
C VAL A 330 -12.49 27.07 -13.57
N GLY A 331 -12.94 25.82 -13.65
CA GLY A 331 -14.27 25.47 -14.15
C GLY A 331 -15.39 25.97 -13.23
N LYS A 332 -15.47 25.43 -12.02
CA LYS A 332 -16.59 25.65 -11.10
C LYS A 332 -16.52 27.01 -10.41
N VAL A 333 -15.34 27.42 -9.94
CA VAL A 333 -15.20 28.63 -9.10
C VAL A 333 -15.08 29.90 -9.95
N GLU A 334 -14.24 29.89 -10.98
CA GLU A 334 -13.97 31.08 -11.80
C GLU A 334 -14.99 31.26 -12.95
N GLN A 335 -15.25 30.20 -13.73
CA GLN A 335 -16.11 30.29 -14.92
C GLN A 335 -17.57 29.90 -14.65
N GLY A 336 -17.86 29.21 -13.55
CA GLY A 336 -19.20 28.75 -13.21
C GLY A 336 -19.76 27.71 -14.19
N ILE A 337 -18.89 26.94 -14.85
CA ILE A 337 -19.29 25.83 -15.72
C ILE A 337 -19.48 24.54 -14.91
N PRO A 338 -20.31 23.58 -15.38
CA PRO A 338 -20.48 22.28 -14.74
C PRO A 338 -19.16 21.52 -14.50
N GLU A 339 -19.18 20.62 -13.52
CA GLU A 339 -18.16 19.58 -13.35
C GLU A 339 -18.07 18.74 -14.61
N ASP A 340 -16.86 18.37 -15.04
CA ASP A 340 -16.60 17.58 -16.24
C ASP A 340 -17.06 18.17 -17.59
N ASP A 341 -17.25 19.49 -17.64
CA ASP A 341 -17.69 20.16 -18.87
C ASP A 341 -16.62 20.05 -19.99
N PRO A 342 -17.01 19.69 -21.23
CA PRO A 342 -16.08 19.52 -22.35
C PRO A 342 -15.43 20.82 -22.83
N ARG A 343 -15.83 21.99 -22.32
CA ARG A 343 -15.12 23.25 -22.55
C ARG A 343 -13.84 23.32 -21.73
N ASN A 344 -13.75 22.58 -20.61
CA ASN A 344 -12.60 22.59 -19.73
C ASN A 344 -11.44 21.74 -20.29
N PRO A 345 -10.28 22.33 -20.67
CA PRO A 345 -9.14 21.58 -21.18
C PRO A 345 -8.54 20.58 -20.17
N ALA A 346 -8.80 20.72 -18.87
CA ALA A 346 -8.26 19.83 -17.85
C ALA A 346 -9.09 18.55 -17.64
N VAL A 347 -10.34 18.47 -18.12
CA VAL A 347 -11.24 17.34 -17.80
C VAL A 347 -10.70 15.98 -18.24
N ILE A 348 -10.08 15.89 -19.42
CA ILE A 348 -9.48 14.63 -19.87
C ILE A 348 -8.28 14.25 -18.99
N ALA A 349 -7.51 15.23 -18.51
CA ALA A 349 -6.42 14.96 -17.58
C ALA A 349 -6.96 14.44 -16.24
N ASP A 350 -8.09 14.98 -15.79
CA ASP A 350 -8.76 14.55 -14.56
C ASP A 350 -9.24 13.09 -14.65
N LEU A 351 -10.05 12.78 -15.66
CA LEU A 351 -10.58 11.43 -15.90
C LEU A 351 -9.46 10.39 -16.15
N VAL A 352 -8.36 10.79 -16.79
CA VAL A 352 -7.16 9.94 -16.91
C VAL A 352 -6.56 9.67 -15.52
N GLY A 353 -6.54 10.69 -14.67
CA GLY A 353 -6.09 10.66 -13.29
C GLY A 353 -6.74 9.59 -12.46
N ASP A 354 -8.07 9.46 -12.50
CA ASP A 354 -8.78 8.46 -11.67
C ASP A 354 -8.38 7.02 -12.04
N ASN A 355 -8.04 6.79 -13.31
CA ASN A 355 -7.60 5.48 -13.77
C ASN A 355 -6.14 5.18 -13.36
N VAL A 356 -5.24 6.16 -13.41
CA VAL A 356 -3.81 5.94 -13.13
C VAL A 356 -3.45 6.10 -11.65
N GLY A 357 -4.12 7.01 -10.95
CA GLY A 357 -4.00 7.23 -9.53
C GLY A 357 -4.92 6.32 -8.74
N ASP A 358 -6.22 6.48 -8.91
CA ASP A 358 -7.20 5.82 -8.03
C ASP A 358 -7.52 4.38 -8.42
N CYS A 359 -7.19 3.90 -9.62
CA CYS A 359 -7.24 2.47 -9.96
C CYS A 359 -5.87 1.78 -9.87
N ALA A 360 -4.92 2.17 -10.74
CA ALA A 360 -3.63 1.47 -10.83
C ALA A 360 -2.83 1.52 -9.52
N ALA A 361 -2.68 2.70 -8.91
CA ALA A 361 -1.87 2.81 -7.70
C ALA A 361 -2.50 2.08 -6.50
N ARG A 362 -3.84 2.00 -6.43
CA ARG A 362 -4.56 1.25 -5.39
C ARG A 362 -4.42 -0.26 -5.55
N GLY A 363 -4.43 -0.77 -6.78
CA GLY A 363 -4.09 -2.17 -7.04
C GLY A 363 -2.70 -2.54 -6.54
N ALA A 364 -1.70 -1.66 -6.76
CA ALA A 364 -0.34 -1.84 -6.26
C ALA A 364 -0.24 -1.69 -4.71
N ASP A 365 -0.98 -0.75 -4.12
CA ASP A 365 -1.07 -0.52 -2.66
C ASP A 365 -1.55 -1.78 -1.93
N LEU A 366 -2.68 -2.35 -2.37
CA LEU A 366 -3.23 -3.50 -1.67
C LEU A 366 -2.42 -4.78 -1.91
N PHE A 367 -1.86 -4.95 -3.11
CA PHE A 367 -0.93 -6.04 -3.40
C PHE A 367 0.24 -6.05 -2.41
N GLU A 368 0.83 -4.88 -2.19
CA GLU A 368 1.92 -4.67 -1.24
C GLU A 368 1.50 -5.04 0.19
N SER A 369 0.35 -4.53 0.65
CA SER A 369 -0.09 -4.73 2.03
C SER A 369 -0.38 -6.20 2.34
N ILE A 370 -0.98 -6.93 1.40
CA ILE A 370 -1.23 -8.37 1.54
C ILE A 370 0.08 -9.16 1.48
N ALA A 371 0.99 -8.84 0.54
CA ALA A 371 2.28 -9.52 0.45
C ALA A 371 3.12 -9.32 1.73
N ALA A 372 3.19 -8.08 2.23
CA ALA A 372 3.93 -7.74 3.44
C ALA A 372 3.34 -8.45 4.68
N GLU A 373 2.02 -8.48 4.81
CA GLU A 373 1.35 -9.18 5.91
C GLU A 373 1.61 -10.68 5.86
N ILE A 374 1.41 -11.34 4.71
CA ILE A 374 1.65 -12.78 4.55
C ILE A 374 3.08 -13.13 4.97
N ILE A 375 4.08 -12.41 4.45
CA ILE A 375 5.49 -12.69 4.75
C ILE A 375 5.79 -12.46 6.24
N SER A 376 5.28 -11.37 6.84
CA SER A 376 5.50 -11.07 8.25
C SER A 376 4.89 -12.13 9.17
N ALA A 377 3.69 -12.58 8.83
CA ALA A 377 3.03 -13.65 9.54
C ALA A 377 3.74 -15.01 9.40
N MET A 378 4.26 -15.32 8.21
CA MET A 378 5.08 -16.52 7.98
C MET A 378 6.32 -16.52 8.89
N ILE A 379 7.01 -15.38 9.00
CA ILE A 379 8.20 -15.21 9.85
C ILE A 379 7.85 -15.39 11.32
N LEU A 380 6.79 -14.75 11.81
CA LEU A 380 6.36 -14.86 13.21
C LEU A 380 5.87 -16.27 13.54
N GLY A 381 5.12 -16.90 12.63
CA GLY A 381 4.66 -18.27 12.78
C GLY A 381 5.82 -19.25 12.89
N GLY A 382 6.84 -19.10 12.03
CA GLY A 382 8.08 -19.89 12.09
C GLY A 382 8.86 -19.68 13.39
N THR A 383 9.05 -18.41 13.78
CA THR A 383 9.78 -18.05 15.01
C THR A 383 9.08 -18.56 16.26
N MET A 384 7.75 -18.44 16.34
CA MET A 384 6.95 -18.98 17.43
C MET A 384 7.05 -20.51 17.49
N ALA A 385 6.87 -21.19 16.35
CA ALA A 385 6.96 -22.65 16.29
C ALA A 385 8.36 -23.17 16.72
N GLN A 386 9.42 -22.44 16.38
CA GLN A 386 10.78 -22.74 16.82
C GLN A 386 10.95 -22.58 18.33
N ARG A 387 10.42 -21.50 18.93
CA ARG A 387 10.49 -21.25 20.39
C ARG A 387 9.72 -22.30 21.20
N CYS A 388 8.63 -22.83 20.67
CA CYS A 388 7.78 -23.83 21.34
C CYS A 388 8.25 -25.29 21.14
N LYS A 389 9.31 -25.54 20.36
CA LYS A 389 9.79 -26.90 20.03
C LYS A 389 8.68 -27.90 19.67
N ILE A 390 7.86 -27.58 18.67
CA ILE A 390 6.70 -28.41 18.29
C ILE A 390 7.04 -29.87 17.77
N GLU A 391 8.24 -30.46 17.97
CA GLU A 391 8.72 -31.83 17.61
C GLU A 391 8.57 -32.46 16.19
N GLY A 392 9.72 -32.59 15.46
CA GLY A 392 10.08 -33.01 14.07
C GLY A 392 10.32 -34.45 13.62
N LYS A 393 9.54 -34.99 12.65
CA LYS A 393 10.05 -35.86 11.54
C LYS A 393 9.11 -35.87 10.30
N CYS A 394 9.65 -35.63 9.09
CA CYS A 394 8.94 -35.73 7.80
C CYS A 394 8.78 -37.19 7.28
N PRO A 395 7.80 -37.48 6.40
CA PRO A 395 7.41 -38.85 6.02
C PRO A 395 8.12 -39.44 4.79
N PHE A 396 9.12 -38.77 4.21
CA PHE A 396 9.75 -39.24 2.97
C PHE A 396 11.26 -39.31 3.09
N TYR A 397 11.74 -40.45 3.62
CA TYR A 397 12.87 -41.26 3.16
C TYR A 397 13.22 -42.20 4.31
N GLY A 398 13.10 -43.52 4.08
CA GLY A 398 13.51 -44.52 5.06
C GLY A 398 14.98 -44.38 5.39
N CYS A 399 15.28 -44.10 6.66
CA CYS A 399 16.58 -44.30 7.28
C CYS A 399 16.32 -44.79 8.71
N ASP A 400 16.48 -46.10 8.88
CA ASP A 400 16.74 -46.76 10.15
C ASP A 400 17.90 -46.08 10.88
N SER A 401 17.79 -45.94 12.19
CA SER A 401 18.80 -46.38 13.18
C SER A 401 18.42 -45.85 14.57
N ASP A 402 17.70 -46.69 15.32
CA ASP A 402 17.73 -46.68 16.77
C ASP A 402 19.17 -46.95 17.22
N HIS A 403 19.83 -45.98 17.87
CA HIS A 403 20.90 -46.27 18.83
C HIS A 403 20.63 -45.51 20.14
N GLY A 404 19.67 -46.03 20.89
CA GLY A 404 19.46 -45.76 22.31
C GLY A 404 19.24 -47.07 23.04
N GLY A 405 20.31 -47.84 23.23
CA GLY A 405 20.22 -49.11 23.93
C GLY A 405 20.02 -48.94 25.44
N SER A 406 18.96 -49.54 25.97
CA SER A 406 19.06 -50.29 27.22
C SER A 406 18.14 -51.50 27.21
N ILE A 407 18.69 -52.60 27.70
CA ILE A 407 18.24 -53.99 27.64
C ILE A 407 17.05 -54.22 28.57
N SER A 408 15.88 -54.52 28.00
CA SER A 408 14.95 -55.54 28.50
C SER A 408 13.69 -55.59 27.62
N GLU A 409 13.27 -56.80 27.25
CA GLU A 409 11.95 -57.11 26.67
C GLU A 409 11.78 -57.09 25.15
N GLN A 410 12.80 -57.55 24.42
CA GLN A 410 12.54 -58.39 23.24
C GLN A 410 12.03 -59.78 23.71
N ARG A 411 10.71 -59.91 23.91
CA ARG A 411 10.01 -61.20 23.78
C ARG A 411 8.50 -61.01 23.76
N GLN A 412 7.87 -61.70 22.81
CA GLN A 412 6.43 -61.97 22.70
C GLN A 412 5.56 -60.85 22.07
N SER A 413 5.41 -60.89 20.75
CA SER A 413 4.21 -61.46 20.13
C SER A 413 4.06 -61.01 18.67
N ILE A 414 4.57 -61.84 17.76
CA ILE A 414 4.06 -61.93 16.39
C ILE A 414 2.95 -62.98 16.47
N PHE A 415 1.67 -62.61 16.34
CA PHE A 415 0.59 -63.43 15.78
C PHE A 415 -0.77 -62.72 15.92
N ARG A 416 -1.22 -62.03 14.87
CA ARG A 416 -2.55 -62.10 14.23
C ARG A 416 -2.75 -60.93 13.28
N GLY A 417 -3.15 -61.25 12.05
CA GLY A 417 -3.53 -60.25 11.05
C GLY A 417 -5.00 -59.84 11.16
N GLN A 418 -5.31 -58.80 10.36
CA GLN A 418 -6.60 -58.35 9.84
C GLN A 418 -7.38 -57.22 10.57
N TYR A 419 -7.58 -56.15 9.78
CA TYR A 419 -8.61 -55.10 9.71
C TYR A 419 -8.53 -53.79 10.52
N GLU A 420 -8.67 -52.71 9.73
CA GLU A 420 -9.28 -51.38 9.94
C GLU A 420 -8.56 -50.27 10.72
N MET A 421 -8.09 -49.29 9.93
CA MET A 421 -8.45 -47.85 9.94
C MET A 421 -8.62 -47.10 11.28
N ILE A 422 -8.05 -45.89 11.27
CA ILE A 422 -8.11 -44.80 12.25
C ILE A 422 -7.03 -44.91 13.34
N GLY A 423 -5.83 -44.45 12.99
CA GLY A 423 -4.75 -44.19 13.94
C GLY A 423 -4.08 -42.86 13.59
N THR A 424 -4.42 -41.82 14.35
CA THR A 424 -3.77 -40.50 14.37
C THR A 424 -2.27 -40.66 14.57
N CYS A 425 -1.47 -40.24 13.59
CA CYS A 425 -0.02 -40.23 13.69
C CYS A 425 0.46 -38.79 13.88
N ASN A 426 1.05 -38.54 15.04
CA ASN A 426 1.60 -37.26 15.50
C ASN A 426 2.87 -36.93 14.75
N ILE A 427 2.87 -35.79 14.04
CA ILE A 427 3.94 -35.34 13.15
C ILE A 427 4.10 -33.82 13.34
N PHE A 428 5.33 -33.36 13.64
CA PHE A 428 5.74 -31.95 13.50
C PHE A 428 5.25 -31.44 12.17
N ASP A 429 4.58 -30.31 12.18
CA ASP A 429 4.64 -29.50 10.99
C ASP A 429 4.58 -28.02 11.35
N PRO A 430 5.73 -27.33 11.53
CA PRO A 430 5.73 -25.88 11.64
C PRO A 430 5.15 -25.23 10.38
N SER A 431 5.03 -25.97 9.26
CA SER A 431 4.37 -25.47 8.06
C SER A 431 2.91 -25.11 8.30
N GLY A 432 2.24 -25.68 9.31
CA GLY A 432 0.89 -25.27 9.71
C GLY A 432 0.81 -23.79 10.10
N PHE A 433 1.78 -23.28 10.87
CA PHE A 433 1.82 -21.87 11.28
C PHE A 433 2.37 -20.96 10.18
N ILE A 434 3.34 -21.46 9.40
CA ILE A 434 3.98 -20.69 8.33
C ILE A 434 3.03 -20.54 7.14
N LEU A 435 2.38 -21.61 6.68
CA LEU A 435 1.50 -21.59 5.51
C LEU A 435 0.08 -21.07 5.82
N PHE A 436 -0.26 -20.89 7.09
CA PHE A 436 -1.56 -20.37 7.54
C PHE A 436 -2.03 -19.11 6.79
N PRO A 437 -1.24 -18.02 6.70
CA PRO A 437 -1.65 -16.83 5.95
C PRO A 437 -1.99 -17.12 4.49
N LEU A 438 -1.26 -18.00 3.79
CA LEU A 438 -1.53 -18.34 2.40
C LEU A 438 -2.88 -19.04 2.21
N VAL A 439 -3.27 -19.87 3.19
CA VAL A 439 -4.57 -20.56 3.17
C VAL A 439 -5.72 -19.61 3.46
N VAL A 440 -5.56 -18.73 4.47
CA VAL A 440 -6.54 -17.68 4.77
C VAL A 440 -6.79 -16.82 3.53
N HIS A 441 -5.74 -16.26 2.93
CA HIS A 441 -5.88 -15.42 1.73
C HIS A 441 -6.34 -16.16 0.48
N SER A 442 -6.18 -17.48 0.42
CA SER A 442 -6.81 -18.31 -0.62
C SER A 442 -8.33 -18.36 -0.44
N PHE A 443 -8.81 -18.55 0.79
CA PHE A 443 -10.24 -18.50 1.08
C PHE A 443 -10.83 -17.11 0.87
N ASP A 444 -10.06 -16.05 1.13
CA ASP A 444 -10.48 -14.65 0.93
C ASP A 444 -10.90 -14.38 -0.53
N LEU A 445 -10.21 -14.99 -1.49
CA LEU A 445 -10.58 -14.94 -2.91
C LEU A 445 -11.95 -15.58 -3.17
N VAL A 446 -12.23 -16.72 -2.54
CA VAL A 446 -13.49 -17.46 -2.71
C VAL A 446 -14.65 -16.70 -2.08
N ILE A 447 -14.50 -16.26 -0.82
CA ILE A 447 -15.58 -15.56 -0.11
C ILE A 447 -15.86 -14.20 -0.73
N SER A 448 -14.84 -13.47 -1.19
CA SER A 448 -15.01 -12.19 -1.87
C SER A 448 -15.70 -12.37 -3.22
N THR A 449 -15.37 -13.45 -3.94
CA THR A 449 -16.06 -13.84 -5.17
C THR A 449 -17.57 -14.07 -4.92
N VAL A 450 -17.93 -14.80 -3.86
CA VAL A 450 -19.33 -15.01 -3.48
C VAL A 450 -20.01 -13.68 -3.13
N GLY A 451 -19.32 -12.80 -2.39
CA GLY A 451 -19.79 -11.44 -2.10
C GLY A 451 -20.07 -10.63 -3.36
N ILE A 452 -19.18 -10.66 -4.35
CA ILE A 452 -19.33 -9.96 -5.64
C ILE A 452 -20.53 -10.50 -6.42
N PHE A 453 -20.70 -11.83 -6.48
CA PHE A 453 -21.82 -12.46 -7.18
C PHE A 453 -23.17 -12.29 -6.46
N SER A 454 -23.17 -12.02 -5.15
CA SER A 454 -24.39 -11.71 -4.41
C SER A 454 -25.08 -10.44 -4.91
N ILE A 455 -24.33 -9.53 -5.54
CA ILE A 455 -24.86 -8.31 -6.16
C ILE A 455 -25.51 -8.69 -7.52
N ARG A 456 -26.81 -8.96 -7.44
CA ARG A 456 -27.67 -9.29 -8.60
C ARG A 456 -28.32 -8.05 -9.18
N GLY A 457 -28.23 -7.89 -10.50
CA GLY A 457 -29.10 -7.02 -11.28
C GLY A 457 -30.46 -7.68 -11.43
N THR A 458 -31.53 -7.00 -11.02
CA THR A 458 -32.90 -7.41 -11.32
C THR A 458 -33.22 -7.11 -12.77
N ARG A 459 -34.13 -7.92 -13.32
CA ARG A 459 -34.55 -7.91 -14.71
C ARG A 459 -35.86 -7.15 -14.89
N ASP A 460 -36.16 -6.21 -13.99
CA ASP A 460 -37.43 -5.49 -14.00
C ASP A 460 -37.34 -4.29 -14.93
N THR A 461 -37.62 -4.58 -16.20
CA THR A 461 -38.10 -3.61 -17.18
C THR A 461 -39.49 -3.14 -16.75
N GLY A 462 -39.55 -2.10 -15.92
CA GLY A 462 -40.81 -1.45 -15.60
C GLY A 462 -40.78 -0.73 -14.27
N SER A 463 -40.98 0.59 -14.34
CA SER A 463 -41.00 1.57 -13.25
C SER A 463 -39.62 1.99 -12.72
N ILE A 464 -39.35 3.29 -12.88
CA ILE A 464 -38.32 4.06 -12.17
C ILE A 464 -38.84 4.18 -10.72
N GLY A 465 -38.86 3.06 -10.00
CA GLY A 465 -39.30 2.96 -8.60
C GLY A 465 -38.11 3.13 -7.67
N ALA A 466 -38.31 3.93 -6.60
CA ALA A 466 -37.39 4.26 -5.50
C ALA A 466 -36.02 3.59 -5.58
N THR A 467 -35.03 4.33 -6.09
CA THR A 467 -33.64 3.93 -6.23
C THR A 467 -33.14 3.30 -4.92
N GLU A 468 -32.93 1.98 -4.90
CA GLU A 468 -32.26 1.34 -3.77
C GLU A 468 -30.89 2.02 -3.59
N ASP A 469 -30.60 2.49 -2.39
CA ASP A 469 -29.34 3.13 -2.03
C ASP A 469 -28.14 2.25 -2.45
N PRO A 470 -27.29 2.67 -3.42
CA PRO A 470 -26.20 1.84 -3.92
C PRO A 470 -25.24 1.41 -2.80
N MET A 471 -25.04 2.29 -1.80
CA MET A 471 -24.22 1.97 -0.63
C MET A 471 -24.80 0.81 0.17
N ALA A 472 -26.13 0.73 0.33
CA ALA A 472 -26.77 -0.38 1.03
C ALA A 472 -26.59 -1.71 0.28
N ILE A 473 -26.55 -1.69 -1.06
CA ILE A 473 -26.30 -2.88 -1.88
C ILE A 473 -24.85 -3.37 -1.68
N LEU A 474 -23.87 -2.46 -1.71
CA LEU A 474 -22.47 -2.78 -1.44
C LEU A 474 -22.28 -3.32 -0.01
N GLN A 475 -22.94 -2.73 0.98
CA GLN A 475 -22.90 -3.19 2.38
C GLN A 475 -23.54 -4.57 2.58
N LYS A 476 -24.58 -4.93 1.83
CA LYS A 476 -25.16 -6.28 1.85
C LYS A 476 -24.13 -7.31 1.35
N GLY A 477 -23.45 -7.05 0.24
CA GLY A 477 -22.40 -7.94 -0.26
C GLY A 477 -21.19 -8.02 0.67
N TYR A 478 -20.82 -6.90 1.31
CA TYR A 478 -19.77 -6.87 2.33
C TYR A 478 -20.15 -7.72 3.57
N SER A 479 -21.38 -7.59 4.06
CA SER A 479 -21.89 -8.38 5.19
C SER A 479 -21.87 -9.89 4.91
N ILE A 480 -22.23 -10.30 3.69
CA ILE A 480 -22.15 -11.71 3.25
C ILE A 480 -20.68 -12.18 3.28
N THR A 481 -19.77 -11.34 2.79
CA THR A 481 -18.33 -11.64 2.79
C THR A 481 -17.80 -11.80 4.21
N ILE A 482 -18.17 -10.91 5.15
CA ILE A 482 -17.79 -11.01 6.57
C ILE A 482 -18.30 -12.32 7.20
N LEU A 483 -19.57 -12.66 6.99
CA LEU A 483 -20.14 -13.89 7.55
C LEU A 483 -19.36 -15.13 7.08
N LEU A 484 -19.05 -15.19 5.79
CA LEU A 484 -18.25 -16.26 5.22
C LEU A 484 -16.79 -16.21 5.70
N ALA A 485 -16.21 -15.03 5.90
CA ALA A 485 -14.88 -14.86 6.48
C ALA A 485 -14.82 -15.48 7.88
N VAL A 486 -15.77 -15.19 8.77
CA VAL A 486 -15.79 -15.78 10.12
C VAL A 486 -15.83 -17.31 10.07
N VAL A 487 -16.65 -17.89 9.20
CA VAL A 487 -16.76 -19.35 9.05
C VAL A 487 -15.46 -19.94 8.49
N THR A 488 -14.96 -19.41 7.37
CA THR A 488 -13.75 -19.93 6.71
C THR A 488 -12.49 -19.74 7.55
N PHE A 489 -12.39 -18.64 8.29
CA PHE A 489 -11.29 -18.39 9.23
C PHE A 489 -11.31 -19.35 10.42
N GLY A 490 -12.50 -19.61 10.99
CA GLY A 490 -12.69 -20.62 12.04
C GLY A 490 -12.33 -22.03 11.59
N LEU A 491 -12.68 -22.40 10.35
CA LEU A 491 -12.30 -23.69 9.76
C LEU A 491 -10.79 -23.76 9.48
N SER A 492 -10.19 -22.69 8.96
CA SER A 492 -8.76 -22.63 8.64
C SER A 492 -7.89 -22.72 9.89
N THR A 493 -8.27 -22.01 10.96
CA THR A 493 -7.58 -22.09 12.26
C THR A 493 -7.69 -23.49 12.87
N ARG A 494 -8.88 -24.12 12.82
CA ARG A 494 -9.06 -25.51 13.26
C ARG A 494 -8.25 -26.52 12.45
N TRP A 495 -8.08 -26.27 11.15
CA TRP A 495 -7.35 -27.15 10.24
C TRP A 495 -5.84 -27.02 10.44
N MET A 496 -5.31 -25.80 10.54
CA MET A 496 -3.86 -25.55 10.48
C MET A 496 -3.19 -25.29 11.82
N LEU A 497 -3.92 -24.73 12.79
CA LEU A 497 -3.37 -24.29 14.08
C LEU A 497 -3.75 -25.22 15.24
N TYR A 498 -4.33 -26.39 14.94
CA TYR A 498 -4.55 -27.44 15.93
C TYR A 498 -3.23 -28.14 16.23
N THR A 499 -2.85 -28.21 17.49
CA THR A 499 -1.67 -28.95 17.96
C THR A 499 -2.05 -29.82 19.15
N GLU A 500 -1.43 -30.99 19.27
CA GLU A 500 -1.69 -31.87 20.42
C GLU A 500 -1.13 -31.31 21.72
N GLN A 501 -0.03 -30.56 21.63
CA GLN A 501 0.59 -29.86 22.75
C GLN A 501 -0.35 -28.79 23.35
N ALA A 502 -1.16 -28.13 22.51
CA ALA A 502 -2.12 -27.12 22.93
C ALA A 502 -3.45 -27.27 22.15
N PRO A 503 -4.35 -28.18 22.55
CA PRO A 503 -5.60 -28.47 21.82
C PRO A 503 -6.57 -27.30 21.73
N SER A 504 -6.43 -26.31 22.62
CA SER A 504 -7.25 -25.08 22.63
C SER A 504 -6.64 -23.94 21.80
N ALA A 505 -5.41 -24.07 21.29
CA ALA A 505 -4.70 -23.00 20.59
C ALA A 505 -5.47 -22.48 19.36
N TRP A 506 -6.01 -23.39 18.54
CA TRP A 506 -6.79 -23.03 17.36
C TRP A 506 -7.99 -22.13 17.68
N LEU A 507 -8.68 -22.36 18.81
CA LEU A 507 -9.84 -21.57 19.20
C LEU A 507 -9.42 -20.16 19.62
N HIS A 508 -8.33 -20.02 20.37
CA HIS A 508 -7.80 -18.73 20.77
C HIS A 508 -7.34 -17.91 19.55
N PHE A 509 -6.67 -18.55 18.58
CA PHE A 509 -6.31 -17.90 17.33
C PHE A 509 -7.54 -17.58 16.46
N ALA A 510 -8.57 -18.44 16.45
CA ALA A 510 -9.84 -18.11 15.80
C ALA A 510 -10.50 -16.86 16.40
N LEU A 511 -10.45 -16.72 17.74
CA LEU A 511 -10.93 -15.52 18.43
C LEU A 511 -10.06 -14.29 18.10
N CYS A 512 -8.75 -14.43 17.95
CA CYS A 512 -7.87 -13.35 17.47
C CYS A 512 -8.28 -12.91 16.05
N GLY A 513 -8.52 -13.86 15.15
CA GLY A 513 -9.02 -13.58 13.80
C GLY A 513 -10.37 -12.87 13.80
N LEU A 514 -11.28 -13.30 14.69
CA LEU A 514 -12.58 -12.64 14.87
C LEU A 514 -12.43 -11.19 15.35
N VAL A 515 -11.51 -10.90 16.28
CA VAL A 515 -11.17 -9.52 16.67
C VAL A 515 -10.72 -8.70 15.46
N GLY A 516 -9.91 -9.28 14.58
CA GLY A 516 -9.50 -8.69 13.30
C GLY A 516 -10.68 -8.38 12.36
N ILE A 517 -11.55 -9.35 12.12
CA ILE A 517 -12.74 -9.19 11.27
C ILE A 517 -13.68 -8.12 11.84
N MET A 518 -13.89 -8.10 13.16
CA MET A 518 -14.67 -7.07 13.83
C MET A 518 -14.01 -5.70 13.71
N THR A 519 -12.68 -5.63 13.81
CA THR A 519 -11.90 -4.41 13.60
C THR A 519 -12.14 -3.87 12.19
N ALA A 520 -12.09 -4.71 11.15
CA ALA A 520 -12.40 -4.32 9.77
C ALA A 520 -13.79 -3.68 9.67
N TYR A 521 -14.82 -4.34 10.20
CA TYR A 521 -16.19 -3.85 10.15
C TYR A 521 -16.36 -2.50 10.85
N VAL A 522 -15.81 -2.37 12.07
CA VAL A 522 -15.89 -1.13 12.85
C VAL A 522 -15.13 0.01 12.15
N PHE A 523 -13.97 -0.27 11.54
CA PHE A 523 -13.22 0.72 10.75
C PHE A 523 -14.02 1.26 9.57
N VAL A 524 -14.66 0.36 8.84
CA VAL A 524 -15.53 0.71 7.71
C VAL A 524 -16.70 1.59 8.19
N TRP A 525 -17.29 1.23 9.32
CA TRP A 525 -18.40 1.99 9.90
C TRP A 525 -17.98 3.38 10.41
N ILE A 526 -16.85 3.49 11.13
CA ILE A 526 -16.31 4.77 11.61
C ILE A 526 -16.02 5.70 10.44
N THR A 527 -15.34 5.19 9.42
CA THR A 527 -14.98 6.02 8.25
C THR A 527 -16.24 6.52 7.55
N LYS A 528 -17.22 5.64 7.33
CA LYS A 528 -18.53 6.03 6.77
C LYS A 528 -19.22 7.12 7.60
N TYR A 529 -19.19 7.04 8.93
CA TYR A 529 -19.81 8.04 9.80
C TYR A 529 -19.21 9.44 9.59
N TYR A 530 -17.90 9.54 9.38
CA TYR A 530 -17.23 10.83 9.17
C TYR A 530 -17.23 11.32 7.72
N THR A 531 -17.49 10.45 6.73
CA THR A 531 -17.39 10.83 5.31
C THR A 531 -18.73 10.82 4.57
N ASP A 532 -19.73 10.03 4.95
CA ASP A 532 -21.02 9.98 4.24
C ASP A 532 -21.90 11.18 4.62
N TYR A 533 -22.40 11.91 3.60
CA TYR A 533 -23.25 13.10 3.75
C TYR A 533 -24.59 12.86 4.47
N LYS A 534 -24.96 11.60 4.70
CA LYS A 534 -26.13 11.22 5.51
C LYS A 534 -25.91 11.48 7.00
N HIS A 535 -24.66 11.59 7.46
CA HIS A 535 -24.33 11.78 8.88
C HIS A 535 -24.07 13.24 9.23
N GLU A 536 -24.15 13.54 10.53
CA GLU A 536 -24.00 14.87 11.10
C GLU A 536 -22.64 15.54 10.81
N PRO A 537 -21.47 14.86 10.87
CA PRO A 537 -20.17 15.52 10.68
C PRO A 537 -20.06 16.23 9.32
N VAL A 538 -20.46 15.54 8.24
CA VAL A 538 -20.40 16.08 6.87
C VAL A 538 -21.46 17.16 6.64
N ARG A 539 -22.65 17.03 7.23
CA ARG A 539 -23.69 18.05 7.14
C ARG A 539 -23.29 19.35 7.84
N THR A 540 -22.61 19.22 8.99
CA THR A 540 -22.08 20.37 9.74
C THR A 540 -20.95 21.04 8.96
N LEU A 541 -20.10 20.26 8.30
CA LEU A 541 -19.09 20.76 7.38
C LEU A 541 -19.72 21.53 6.22
N ALA A 542 -20.71 20.95 5.53
CA ALA A 542 -21.44 21.61 4.45
C ALA A 542 -22.14 22.90 4.92
N LEU A 543 -22.73 22.90 6.13
CA LEU A 543 -23.33 24.09 6.72
C LEU A 543 -22.28 25.18 6.99
N SER A 544 -21.07 24.81 7.37
CA SER A 544 -19.97 25.77 7.60
C SER A 544 -19.61 26.55 6.34
N SER A 545 -19.80 25.96 5.15
CA SER A 545 -19.65 26.63 3.86
C SER A 545 -20.56 27.85 3.68
N SER A 546 -21.68 27.94 4.40
CA SER A 546 -22.58 29.12 4.37
C SER A 546 -21.93 30.40 4.92
N THR A 547 -20.86 30.26 5.70
CA THR A 547 -20.13 31.38 6.30
C THR A 547 -18.84 31.71 5.54
N GLY A 548 -18.53 30.97 4.47
CA GLY A 548 -17.43 31.23 3.54
C GLY A 548 -16.32 30.16 3.55
N HIS A 549 -15.28 30.42 2.76
CA HIS A 549 -14.17 29.49 2.52
C HIS A 549 -13.36 29.18 3.79
N GLY A 550 -13.05 30.20 4.60
CA GLY A 550 -12.19 30.04 5.78
C GLY A 550 -12.79 29.16 6.87
N THR A 551 -14.09 29.31 7.13
CA THR A 551 -14.82 28.47 8.10
C THR A 551 -15.01 27.04 7.59
N ASN A 552 -15.22 26.85 6.28
CA ASN A 552 -15.24 25.52 5.66
C ASN A 552 -13.89 24.79 5.82
N ILE A 553 -12.77 25.49 5.64
CA ILE A 553 -11.42 24.92 5.85
C ILE A 553 -11.20 24.58 7.33
N ILE A 554 -11.52 25.49 8.25
CA ILE A 554 -11.36 25.23 9.69
C ILE A 554 -12.20 24.02 10.12
N ALA A 555 -13.46 23.95 9.66
CA ALA A 555 -14.37 22.85 10.00
C ALA A 555 -13.85 21.49 9.50
N GLY A 556 -13.36 21.40 8.26
CA GLY A 556 -12.87 20.14 7.73
C GLY A 556 -11.53 19.70 8.33
N ILE A 557 -10.61 20.63 8.63
CA ILE A 557 -9.38 20.31 9.39
C ILE A 557 -9.75 19.78 10.79
N SER A 558 -10.68 20.46 11.48
CA SER A 558 -11.15 20.03 12.80
C SER A 558 -11.77 18.63 12.75
N LEU A 559 -12.65 18.37 11.79
CA LEU A 559 -13.28 17.07 11.59
C LEU A 559 -12.24 15.97 11.32
N GLY A 560 -11.26 16.24 10.46
CA GLY A 560 -10.17 15.32 10.19
C GLY A 560 -9.38 14.95 11.46
N LEU A 561 -9.00 15.95 12.26
CA LEU A 561 -8.22 15.73 13.48
C LEU A 561 -9.01 14.90 14.50
N GLU A 562 -10.29 15.24 14.69
CA GLU A 562 -11.20 14.51 15.57
C GLU A 562 -11.38 13.05 15.13
N SER A 563 -11.51 12.82 13.81
CA SER A 563 -11.78 11.50 13.24
C SER A 563 -10.68 10.46 13.52
N THR A 564 -9.48 10.89 13.92
CA THR A 564 -8.38 9.98 14.26
C THR A 564 -8.59 9.23 15.57
N ALA A 565 -9.42 9.76 16.48
CA ALA A 565 -9.56 9.23 17.84
C ALA A 565 -10.16 7.82 17.88
N LEU A 566 -11.33 7.61 17.25
CA LEU A 566 -12.02 6.32 17.28
C LEU A 566 -11.23 5.20 16.59
N PRO A 567 -10.66 5.39 15.37
CA PRO A 567 -9.84 4.36 14.72
C PRO A 567 -8.65 3.92 15.58
N VAL A 568 -7.97 4.85 16.25
CA VAL A 568 -6.81 4.54 17.11
C VAL A 568 -7.23 3.76 18.35
N LEU A 569 -8.36 4.10 18.97
CA LEU A 569 -8.91 3.32 20.09
C LEU A 569 -9.23 1.88 19.66
N VAL A 570 -9.81 1.71 18.46
CA VAL A 570 -10.13 0.39 17.92
C VAL A 570 -8.86 -0.40 17.60
N ILE A 571 -7.84 0.21 16.98
CA ILE A 571 -6.52 -0.44 16.76
C ILE A 571 -5.92 -0.88 18.09
N SER A 572 -5.91 0.01 19.09
CA SER A 572 -5.32 -0.25 20.41
C SER A 572 -6.04 -1.41 21.11
N ALA A 573 -7.37 -1.42 21.10
CA ALA A 573 -8.17 -2.51 21.64
C ALA A 573 -7.92 -3.83 20.89
N SER A 574 -7.80 -3.78 19.56
CA SER A 574 -7.54 -4.93 18.70
C SER A 574 -6.18 -5.56 18.99
N ILE A 575 -5.10 -4.76 19.04
CA ILE A 575 -3.74 -5.24 19.34
C ILE A 575 -3.68 -5.87 20.73
N VAL A 576 -4.20 -5.17 21.75
CA VAL A 576 -4.13 -5.65 23.14
C VAL A 576 -4.96 -6.92 23.30
N SER A 577 -6.21 -6.94 22.83
CA SER A 577 -7.07 -8.13 22.94
C SER A 577 -6.50 -9.34 22.19
N ALA A 578 -6.01 -9.15 20.95
CA ALA A 578 -5.39 -10.21 20.18
C ALA A 578 -4.10 -10.74 20.84
N PHE A 579 -3.27 -9.85 21.40
CA PHE A 579 -2.06 -10.24 22.11
C PHE A 579 -2.37 -11.10 23.34
N TRP A 580 -3.32 -10.67 24.18
CA TRP A 580 -3.70 -11.42 25.38
C TRP A 580 -4.38 -12.75 25.05
N LEU A 581 -5.28 -12.78 24.04
CA LEU A 581 -5.90 -14.01 23.56
C LEU A 581 -4.86 -15.00 23.00
N GLY A 582 -3.91 -14.51 22.20
CA GLY A 582 -2.80 -15.33 21.69
C GLY A 582 -1.93 -15.90 22.81
N ARG A 583 -1.71 -15.12 23.89
CA ARG A 583 -0.98 -15.56 25.08
C ARG A 583 -1.69 -16.69 25.83
N THR A 584 -3.02 -16.75 25.77
CA THR A 584 -3.83 -17.83 26.38
C THR A 584 -3.96 -19.08 25.52
N SER A 585 -3.29 -19.14 24.36
CA SER A 585 -3.33 -20.30 23.44
C SER A 585 -2.81 -21.61 24.03
N GLY A 586 -2.04 -21.56 25.12
CA GLY A 586 -1.39 -22.73 25.74
C GLY A 586 -0.02 -23.07 25.13
N LEU A 587 0.43 -22.31 24.11
CA LEU A 587 1.77 -22.43 23.55
C LEU A 587 2.79 -21.71 24.45
N VAL A 588 3.80 -22.46 24.90
CA VAL A 588 4.85 -21.99 25.81
C VAL A 588 6.24 -22.26 25.23
N ASP A 589 7.22 -21.43 25.59
CA ASP A 589 8.63 -21.67 25.30
C ASP A 589 9.25 -22.72 26.24
N ASP A 590 10.53 -23.00 26.01
CA ASP A 590 11.37 -23.87 26.85
C ASP A 590 11.39 -23.50 28.34
N ALA A 591 11.16 -22.22 28.67
CA ALA A 591 11.12 -21.72 30.03
C ALA A 591 9.70 -21.70 30.63
N GLY A 592 8.70 -22.21 29.88
CA GLY A 592 7.30 -22.22 30.28
C GLY A 592 6.58 -20.89 30.11
N ASN A 593 7.20 -19.90 29.45
CA ASN A 593 6.58 -18.60 29.21
C ASN A 593 5.66 -18.67 27.99
N PRO A 594 4.46 -18.08 28.04
CA PRO A 594 3.57 -18.01 26.89
C PRO A 594 4.17 -17.22 25.71
N THR A 595 4.13 -17.80 24.50
CA THR A 595 4.75 -17.22 23.28
C THR A 595 3.76 -16.81 22.20
N GLY A 596 2.51 -17.27 22.28
CA GLY A 596 1.50 -17.06 21.22
C GLY A 596 0.97 -15.64 21.06
N GLY A 597 1.36 -14.69 21.92
CA GLY A 597 0.80 -13.34 21.93
C GLY A 597 1.08 -12.55 20.64
N LEU A 598 2.34 -12.50 20.19
CA LEU A 598 2.70 -11.78 18.97
C LEU A 598 2.06 -12.39 17.72
N PHE A 599 2.06 -13.72 17.63
CA PHE A 599 1.36 -14.41 16.55
C PHE A 599 -0.15 -14.14 16.59
N GLY A 600 -0.77 -14.02 17.78
CA GLY A 600 -2.15 -13.60 17.93
C GLY A 600 -2.46 -12.24 17.26
N THR A 601 -1.55 -11.27 17.38
CA THR A 601 -1.69 -9.98 16.66
C THR A 601 -1.55 -10.12 15.14
N ALA A 602 -0.72 -11.07 14.66
CA ALA A 602 -0.63 -11.40 13.24
C ALA A 602 -1.95 -12.01 12.73
N VAL A 603 -2.51 -12.96 13.48
CA VAL A 603 -3.79 -13.60 13.15
C VAL A 603 -4.95 -12.60 13.15
N ALA A 604 -4.95 -11.61 14.06
CA ALA A 604 -5.91 -10.50 14.01
C ALA A 604 -5.73 -9.62 12.76
N THR A 605 -4.48 -9.37 12.34
CA THR A 605 -4.19 -8.63 11.10
C THR A 605 -4.72 -9.38 9.88
N MET A 606 -4.51 -10.70 9.81
CA MET A 606 -5.09 -11.57 8.77
C MET A 606 -6.62 -11.48 8.77
N GLY A 607 -7.25 -11.59 9.95
CA GLY A 607 -8.70 -11.50 10.06
C GLY A 607 -9.25 -10.17 9.54
N MET A 608 -8.55 -9.07 9.79
CA MET A 608 -8.90 -7.78 9.20
C MET A 608 -8.80 -7.83 7.67
N LEU A 609 -7.70 -8.36 7.13
CA LEU A 609 -7.47 -8.48 5.69
C LEU A 609 -8.32 -9.55 4.99
N SER A 610 -9.04 -10.41 5.72
CA SER A 610 -9.87 -11.46 5.10
C SER A 610 -10.95 -10.94 4.14
N THR A 611 -11.31 -9.67 4.30
CA THR A 611 -12.28 -9.01 3.42
C THR A 611 -11.64 -8.10 2.37
N ALA A 612 -10.31 -8.09 2.26
CA ALA A 612 -9.54 -7.13 1.46
C ALA A 612 -9.90 -7.15 -0.03
N ALA A 613 -10.13 -8.32 -0.64
CA ALA A 613 -10.52 -8.40 -2.05
C ALA A 613 -11.91 -7.78 -2.30
N TYR A 614 -12.87 -7.97 -1.38
CA TYR A 614 -14.16 -7.29 -1.50
C TYR A 614 -14.05 -5.78 -1.23
N VAL A 615 -13.24 -5.38 -0.25
CA VAL A 615 -12.96 -3.96 0.02
C VAL A 615 -12.35 -3.29 -1.21
N LEU A 616 -11.33 -3.89 -1.84
CA LEU A 616 -10.76 -3.39 -3.10
C LEU A 616 -11.77 -3.30 -4.24
N THR A 617 -12.74 -4.23 -4.28
CA THR A 617 -13.82 -4.16 -5.26
C THR A 617 -14.65 -2.88 -5.10
N MET A 618 -14.96 -2.50 -3.85
CA MET A 618 -15.65 -1.24 -3.55
C MET A 618 -14.77 -0.01 -3.81
N ASP A 619 -13.44 -0.14 -3.65
CA ASP A 619 -12.50 0.92 -3.96
C ASP A 619 -12.47 1.20 -5.47
N MET A 620 -12.29 0.15 -6.28
CA MET A 620 -12.24 0.24 -7.74
C MET A 620 -13.59 0.65 -8.35
N PHE A 621 -14.69 0.39 -7.66
CA PHE A 621 -16.01 0.88 -8.06
C PHE A 621 -16.07 2.40 -8.18
N GLY A 622 -15.44 3.14 -7.25
CA GLY A 622 -15.54 4.60 -7.18
C GLY A 622 -15.02 5.30 -8.45
N PRO A 623 -13.73 5.14 -8.80
CA PRO A 623 -13.14 5.75 -10.00
C PRO A 623 -13.85 5.34 -11.30
N ILE A 624 -14.42 4.12 -11.36
CA ILE A 624 -15.17 3.67 -12.52
C ILE A 624 -16.50 4.43 -12.65
N ALA A 625 -17.17 4.69 -11.53
CA ALA A 625 -18.41 5.47 -11.48
C ALA A 625 -18.15 6.96 -11.78
N ASP A 626 -17.09 7.52 -11.22
CA ASP A 626 -16.63 8.89 -11.45
C ASP A 626 -16.36 9.15 -12.94
N ASN A 627 -15.51 8.32 -13.55
CA ASN A 627 -15.27 8.39 -14.99
C ASN A 627 -16.53 8.19 -15.84
N ALA A 628 -17.47 7.37 -15.38
CA ALA A 628 -18.73 7.20 -16.09
C ALA A 628 -19.57 8.48 -16.07
N GLY A 629 -19.56 9.21 -14.94
CA GLY A 629 -20.16 10.54 -14.81
C GLY A 629 -19.54 11.55 -15.78
N GLY A 630 -18.21 11.62 -15.82
CA GLY A 630 -17.50 12.51 -16.76
C GLY A 630 -17.78 12.19 -18.23
N ILE A 631 -17.84 10.91 -18.62
CA ILE A 631 -18.21 10.51 -19.99
C ILE A 631 -19.66 10.92 -20.30
N VAL A 632 -20.58 10.75 -19.35
CA VAL A 632 -21.98 11.17 -19.50
C VAL A 632 -22.06 12.68 -19.72
N GLU A 633 -21.43 13.48 -18.85
CA GLU A 633 -21.43 14.95 -18.95
C GLU A 633 -20.84 15.44 -20.28
N MET A 634 -19.64 14.98 -20.61
CA MET A 634 -18.98 15.36 -21.86
C MET A 634 -19.83 14.98 -23.09
N SER A 635 -20.51 13.83 -23.05
CA SER A 635 -21.37 13.39 -24.15
C SER A 635 -22.68 14.18 -24.24
N GLN A 636 -23.25 14.59 -23.11
CA GLN A 636 -24.47 15.38 -23.05
C GLN A 636 -24.22 16.79 -23.56
N GLN A 637 -23.20 17.48 -23.06
CA GLN A 637 -22.88 18.86 -23.46
C GLN A 637 -22.41 18.95 -24.92
N THR A 638 -21.66 17.96 -25.41
CA THR A 638 -21.10 18.00 -26.78
C THR A 638 -22.12 17.56 -27.84
N PHE A 639 -23.00 16.61 -27.53
CA PHE A 639 -23.82 15.93 -28.54
C PHE A 639 -25.32 15.86 -28.21
N ASN A 640 -25.76 16.38 -27.06
CA ASN A 640 -27.14 16.37 -26.57
C ASN A 640 -27.80 14.98 -26.64
N LEU A 641 -27.07 13.95 -26.19
CA LEU A 641 -27.44 12.55 -26.41
C LEU A 641 -28.40 11.98 -25.36
N GLN A 642 -28.51 12.60 -24.17
CA GLN A 642 -29.08 11.97 -22.98
C GLN A 642 -29.78 12.98 -22.06
N PRO A 643 -30.84 12.57 -21.33
CA PRO A 643 -31.48 13.41 -20.32
C PRO A 643 -30.58 13.59 -19.09
N GLU A 644 -30.73 14.71 -18.39
CA GLU A 644 -30.00 15.03 -17.14
C GLU A 644 -30.14 13.95 -16.06
N SER A 645 -31.23 13.17 -16.08
CA SER A 645 -31.45 12.05 -15.16
C SER A 645 -30.37 10.95 -15.25
N VAL A 646 -29.61 10.87 -16.35
CA VAL A 646 -28.47 9.94 -16.44
C VAL A 646 -27.29 10.43 -15.60
N ARG A 647 -27.03 11.75 -15.58
CA ARG A 647 -25.99 12.36 -14.74
C ARG A 647 -26.34 12.25 -13.26
N GLU A 648 -27.62 12.40 -12.89
CA GLU A 648 -28.08 12.16 -11.51
C GLU A 648 -27.79 10.72 -11.03
N ILE A 649 -27.94 9.72 -11.91
CA ILE A 649 -27.61 8.33 -11.59
C ILE A 649 -26.10 8.18 -11.36
N THR A 650 -25.26 8.76 -12.22
CA THR A 650 -23.80 8.66 -12.06
C THR A 650 -23.30 9.46 -10.87
N ASP A 651 -23.87 10.64 -10.58
CA ASP A 651 -23.52 11.47 -9.41
C ASP A 651 -23.86 10.73 -8.10
N LEU A 652 -24.97 9.99 -8.07
CA LEU A 652 -25.30 9.12 -6.95
C LEU A 652 -24.27 7.99 -6.78
N LEU A 653 -23.82 7.37 -7.87
CA LEU A 653 -22.82 6.30 -7.83
C LEU A 653 -21.44 6.85 -7.42
N ASP A 654 -21.07 8.04 -7.90
CA ASP A 654 -19.84 8.75 -7.57
C ASP A 654 -19.79 9.12 -6.07
N ALA A 655 -20.85 9.72 -5.52
CA ALA A 655 -20.91 10.02 -4.08
C ALA A 655 -20.76 8.76 -3.19
N VAL A 656 -21.32 7.62 -3.63
CA VAL A 656 -21.08 6.33 -2.98
C VAL A 656 -19.63 5.89 -3.17
N GLY A 657 -19.06 6.09 -4.36
CA GLY A 657 -17.66 5.88 -4.69
C GLY A 657 -16.69 6.66 -3.79
N ASN A 658 -16.97 7.92 -3.48
CA ASN A 658 -16.12 8.75 -2.61
C ASN A 658 -16.14 8.24 -1.16
N THR A 659 -17.31 7.78 -0.70
CA THR A 659 -17.45 7.12 0.60
C THR A 659 -16.69 5.78 0.63
N THR A 660 -16.79 4.95 -0.41
CA THR A 660 -16.07 3.67 -0.45
C THR A 660 -14.56 3.87 -0.56
N LYS A 661 -14.11 4.84 -1.36
CA LYS A 661 -12.71 5.25 -1.50
C LYS A 661 -12.09 5.73 -0.18
N ALA A 662 -12.81 6.49 0.63
CA ALA A 662 -12.33 6.86 1.96
C ALA A 662 -12.29 5.65 2.91
N THR A 663 -13.35 4.82 2.87
CA THR A 663 -13.49 3.60 3.67
C THR A 663 -12.35 2.60 3.44
N THR A 664 -12.00 2.38 2.18
CA THR A 664 -10.96 1.42 1.75
C THR A 664 -9.56 1.91 2.13
N LYS A 665 -9.30 3.21 1.97
CA LYS A 665 -8.07 3.86 2.44
C LYS A 665 -7.93 3.72 3.96
N GLY A 666 -9.00 4.00 4.70
CA GLY A 666 -9.07 3.83 6.15
C GLY A 666 -8.81 2.38 6.58
N PHE A 667 -9.45 1.41 5.91
CA PHE A 667 -9.21 -0.01 6.11
C PHE A 667 -7.74 -0.38 5.92
N ALA A 668 -7.13 0.05 4.82
CA ALA A 668 -5.73 -0.23 4.56
C ALA A 668 -4.78 0.52 5.52
N ILE A 669 -5.21 1.61 6.18
CA ILE A 669 -4.40 2.28 7.23
C ILE A 669 -4.48 1.44 8.52
N GLY A 670 -5.68 0.97 8.88
CA GLY A 670 -5.88 0.14 10.06
C GLY A 670 -5.17 -1.21 9.96
N SER A 671 -5.25 -1.90 8.82
CA SER A 671 -4.59 -3.20 8.62
C SER A 671 -3.09 -3.09 8.85
N ALA A 672 -2.50 -2.01 8.36
CA ALA A 672 -1.08 -1.86 8.38
C ALA A 672 -0.60 -1.15 9.66
N ALA A 673 -1.49 -0.51 10.42
CA ALA A 673 -1.29 -0.23 11.84
C ALA A 673 -1.14 -1.52 12.65
N LEU A 674 -2.01 -2.52 12.43
CA LEU A 674 -1.87 -3.84 13.07
C LEU A 674 -0.58 -4.55 12.62
N ALA A 675 -0.22 -4.46 11.34
CA ALA A 675 1.00 -5.07 10.80
C ALA A 675 2.31 -4.41 11.30
N SER A 676 2.25 -3.15 11.77
CA SER A 676 3.45 -2.40 12.20
C SER A 676 4.26 -3.11 13.28
N PHE A 677 3.57 -3.69 14.27
CA PHE A 677 4.20 -4.42 15.35
C PHE A 677 4.85 -5.72 14.87
N LEU A 678 4.25 -6.36 13.85
CA LEU A 678 4.76 -7.59 13.25
C LEU A 678 6.10 -7.34 12.55
N LEU A 679 6.14 -6.29 11.75
CA LEU A 679 7.33 -5.85 11.02
C LEU A 679 8.44 -5.40 11.97
N PHE A 680 8.07 -4.73 13.06
CA PHE A 680 9.02 -4.34 14.10
C PHE A 680 9.64 -5.54 14.82
N SER A 681 8.84 -6.56 15.17
CA SER A 681 9.38 -7.79 15.76
C SER A 681 10.30 -8.52 14.78
N ALA A 682 9.89 -8.65 13.52
CA ALA A 682 10.71 -9.27 12.48
C ALA A 682 12.04 -8.54 12.26
N TYR A 683 12.02 -7.19 12.28
CA TYR A 683 13.23 -6.36 12.26
C TYR A 683 14.18 -6.72 13.41
N MET A 684 13.67 -6.85 14.64
CA MET A 684 14.49 -7.14 15.81
C MET A 684 15.11 -8.55 15.73
N ASP A 685 14.32 -9.54 15.34
CA ASP A 685 14.76 -10.93 15.20
C ASP A 685 15.85 -11.04 14.11
N GLU A 686 15.71 -10.34 12.98
CA GLU A 686 16.72 -10.30 11.92
C GLU A 686 18.02 -9.64 12.40
N VAL A 687 17.95 -8.45 13.02
CA VAL A 687 19.13 -7.78 13.57
C VAL A 687 19.84 -8.66 14.60
N ALA A 688 19.10 -9.37 15.45
CA ALA A 688 19.66 -10.31 16.42
C ALA A 688 20.40 -11.46 15.72
N ALA A 689 19.81 -12.03 14.67
CA ALA A 689 20.40 -13.12 13.88
C ALA A 689 21.73 -12.68 13.23
N PHE A 690 21.79 -11.46 12.69
CA PHE A 690 23.00 -10.91 12.07
C PHE A 690 24.08 -10.51 13.05
N ALA A 691 23.70 -9.85 14.15
CA ALA A 691 24.67 -9.36 15.11
C ALA A 691 25.23 -10.46 16.01
N HIS A 692 24.57 -11.63 16.05
CA HIS A 692 24.82 -12.70 17.03
C HIS A 692 24.71 -12.22 18.48
N VAL A 693 23.96 -11.13 18.68
CA VAL A 693 23.72 -10.51 19.98
C VAL A 693 22.21 -10.45 20.15
N PRO A 694 21.66 -10.85 21.31
CA PRO A 694 20.23 -10.77 21.56
C PRO A 694 19.75 -9.32 21.45
N PHE A 695 18.75 -9.09 20.60
CA PHE A 695 18.10 -7.80 20.44
C PHE A 695 16.62 -7.92 20.80
N THR A 696 16.35 -7.87 22.11
CA THR A 696 15.02 -8.15 22.67
C THR A 696 14.25 -6.90 23.06
N GLN A 697 14.92 -5.77 23.22
CA GLN A 697 14.31 -4.53 23.69
C GLN A 697 14.89 -3.29 23.02
N VAL A 698 14.00 -2.32 22.75
CA VAL A 698 14.34 -0.96 22.33
C VAL A 698 13.94 -0.02 23.45
N ASP A 699 14.93 0.43 24.22
CA ASP A 699 14.70 1.33 25.34
C ASP A 699 14.66 2.79 24.87
N ILE A 700 13.47 3.39 24.97
CA ILE A 700 13.21 4.78 24.56
C ILE A 700 13.80 5.77 25.57
N ALA A 701 14.16 5.34 26.78
CA ALA A 701 14.83 6.20 27.76
C ALA A 701 16.27 6.57 27.33
N ILE A 702 16.84 5.85 26.37
CA ILE A 702 18.14 6.18 25.76
C ILE A 702 17.96 7.41 24.84
N PRO A 703 18.69 8.53 25.08
CA PRO A 703 18.51 9.77 24.33
C PRO A 703 18.61 9.60 22.81
N GLU A 704 19.58 8.82 22.32
CA GLU A 704 19.77 8.56 20.89
C GLU A 704 18.56 7.84 20.28
N VAL A 705 17.97 6.89 21.01
CA VAL A 705 16.79 6.13 20.59
C VAL A 705 15.57 7.04 20.53
N PHE A 706 15.41 7.92 21.53
CA PHE A 706 14.36 8.94 21.52
C PHE A 706 14.51 9.93 20.36
N VAL A 707 15.74 10.38 20.07
CA VAL A 707 16.05 11.21 18.89
C VAL A 707 15.66 10.50 17.60
N GLY A 708 15.96 9.20 17.47
CA GLY A 708 15.48 8.38 16.35
C GLY A 708 13.96 8.47 16.19
N GLY A 709 13.22 8.36 17.30
CA GLY A 709 11.76 8.51 17.31
C GLY A 709 11.30 9.88 16.82
N LEU A 710 11.90 10.97 17.31
CA LEU A 710 11.59 12.33 16.86
C LEU A 710 11.86 12.53 15.35
N LEU A 711 12.98 12.01 14.85
CA LEU A 711 13.30 12.04 13.42
C LEU A 711 12.28 11.24 12.59
N GLY A 712 11.78 10.13 13.13
CA GLY A 712 10.70 9.34 12.55
C GLY A 712 9.38 10.11 12.45
N SER A 713 8.95 10.78 13.52
CA SER A 713 7.77 11.65 13.50
C SER A 713 7.94 12.81 12.51
N MET A 714 9.09 13.48 12.52
CA MET A 714 9.40 14.58 11.60
C MET A 714 9.33 14.13 10.13
N LEU A 715 9.82 12.93 9.81
CA LEU A 715 9.82 12.37 8.46
C LEU A 715 8.42 12.38 7.83
N ILE A 716 7.40 12.01 8.60
CA ILE A 716 6.01 11.96 8.13
C ILE A 716 5.51 13.36 7.76
N PHE A 717 5.69 14.33 8.64
CA PHE A 717 5.28 15.72 8.38
C PHE A 717 6.02 16.30 7.18
N LEU A 718 7.32 16.03 7.06
CA LEU A 718 8.13 16.51 5.95
C LEU A 718 7.72 15.87 4.62
N PHE A 719 7.46 14.56 4.62
CA PHE A 719 6.97 13.83 3.47
C PHE A 719 5.61 14.38 3.00
N SER A 720 4.66 14.52 3.92
CA SER A 720 3.33 15.08 3.62
C SER A 720 3.43 16.51 3.08
N ALA A 721 4.26 17.36 3.70
CA ALA A 721 4.45 18.73 3.23
C ALA A 721 5.02 18.79 1.79
N TRP A 722 6.01 17.94 1.46
CA TRP A 722 6.59 17.90 0.13
C TRP A 722 5.62 17.34 -0.91
N ALA A 723 4.83 16.34 -0.55
CA ALA A 723 3.78 15.77 -1.38
C ALA A 723 2.67 16.80 -1.68
N CYS A 724 2.14 17.48 -0.66
CA CYS A 724 1.14 18.54 -0.85
C CYS A 724 1.70 19.68 -1.73
N SER A 725 2.96 20.07 -1.49
CA SER A 725 3.60 21.12 -2.27
C SER A 725 3.81 20.72 -3.74
N ALA A 726 4.05 19.45 -4.02
CA ALA A 726 4.15 18.92 -5.39
C ALA A 726 2.80 19.01 -6.13
N VAL A 727 1.70 18.63 -5.47
CA VAL A 727 0.35 18.79 -6.02
C VAL A 727 0.06 20.27 -6.28
N GLY A 728 0.27 21.15 -5.30
CA GLY A 728 -0.02 22.58 -5.43
C GLY A 728 0.74 23.26 -6.57
N ARG A 729 2.05 22.98 -6.72
CA ARG A 729 2.84 23.50 -7.87
C ARG A 729 2.29 23.02 -9.21
N THR A 730 1.98 21.73 -9.31
CA THR A 730 1.49 21.13 -10.55
C THR A 730 0.09 21.65 -10.89
N ALA A 731 -0.81 21.74 -9.90
CA ALA A 731 -2.14 22.30 -10.06
C ALA A 731 -2.08 23.76 -10.54
N GLN A 732 -1.15 24.57 -10.02
CA GLN A 732 -0.95 25.94 -10.47
C GLN A 732 -0.56 26.03 -11.96
N GLU A 733 0.28 25.10 -12.45
CA GLU A 733 0.60 25.01 -13.89
C GLU A 733 -0.65 24.69 -14.72
N VAL A 734 -1.50 23.77 -14.25
CA VAL A 734 -2.77 23.42 -14.92
C VAL A 734 -3.74 24.59 -14.92
N VAL A 735 -3.96 25.24 -13.78
CA VAL A 735 -4.82 26.43 -13.64
C VAL A 735 -4.41 27.52 -14.63
N ASN A 736 -3.11 27.81 -14.70
CA ASN A 736 -2.59 28.82 -15.62
C ASN A 736 -2.79 28.43 -17.09
N GLU A 737 -2.65 27.15 -17.43
CA GLU A 737 -2.91 26.65 -18.79
C GLU A 737 -4.40 26.72 -19.15
N VAL A 738 -5.31 26.32 -18.24
CA VAL A 738 -6.76 26.42 -18.45
C VAL A 738 -7.17 27.88 -18.68
N ARG A 739 -6.71 28.79 -17.81
CA ARG A 739 -6.96 30.24 -17.96
C ARG A 739 -6.41 30.77 -19.29
N ARG A 740 -5.19 30.37 -19.66
CA ARG A 740 -4.56 30.78 -20.92
C ARG A 740 -5.42 30.37 -22.13
N GLN A 741 -5.92 29.14 -22.16
CA GLN A 741 -6.77 28.67 -23.24
C GLN A 741 -8.10 29.43 -23.30
N PHE A 742 -8.77 29.69 -22.17
CA PHE A 742 -10.02 30.47 -22.16
C PHE A 742 -9.82 31.92 -22.62
N ILE A 743 -8.69 32.54 -22.29
CA ILE A 743 -8.37 33.92 -22.69
C ILE A 743 -7.99 33.99 -24.17
N GLU A 744 -7.10 33.11 -24.64
CA GLU A 744 -6.59 33.13 -26.02
C GLU A 744 -7.60 32.59 -27.04
N ARG A 745 -8.50 31.70 -26.61
CA ARG A 745 -9.45 30.97 -27.47
C ARG A 745 -10.88 31.11 -26.93
N PRO A 746 -11.48 32.31 -26.97
CA PRO A 746 -12.79 32.57 -26.38
C PRO A 746 -13.92 31.75 -27.04
N GLY A 747 -13.72 31.25 -28.27
CA GLY A 747 -14.65 30.36 -28.96
C GLY A 747 -14.92 29.03 -28.24
N ILE A 748 -14.07 28.66 -27.26
CA ILE A 748 -14.28 27.49 -26.40
C ILE A 748 -15.54 27.66 -25.54
N MET A 749 -15.73 28.83 -24.93
CA MET A 749 -16.89 29.08 -24.05
C MET A 749 -18.21 29.09 -24.81
N GLU A 750 -18.16 29.38 -26.12
CA GLU A 750 -19.29 29.40 -27.05
C GLU A 750 -19.52 28.05 -27.76
N TYR A 751 -18.78 26.99 -27.41
CA TYR A 751 -18.80 25.68 -28.11
C TYR A 751 -18.41 25.72 -29.60
N LYS A 752 -17.86 26.84 -30.09
CA LYS A 752 -17.41 27.00 -31.48
C LYS A 752 -16.02 26.40 -31.72
N GLU A 753 -15.24 26.29 -30.66
CA GLU A 753 -13.86 25.82 -30.71
C GLU A 753 -13.61 24.77 -29.61
N LYS A 754 -12.76 23.77 -29.89
CA LYS A 754 -12.44 22.71 -28.92
C LYS A 754 -11.19 23.05 -28.10
N PRO A 755 -11.20 22.81 -26.78
CA PRO A 755 -10.00 22.97 -25.97
C PRO A 755 -8.89 22.00 -26.37
N ASP A 756 -7.64 22.38 -26.07
CA ASP A 756 -6.49 21.49 -26.20
C ASP A 756 -6.29 20.70 -24.90
N TYR A 757 -6.94 19.53 -24.85
CA TYR A 757 -6.81 18.58 -23.75
C TYR A 757 -5.39 18.01 -23.60
N GLY A 758 -4.70 17.79 -24.73
CA GLY A 758 -3.39 17.13 -24.75
C GLY A 758 -2.33 17.93 -24.01
N ARG A 759 -2.46 19.27 -24.01
CA ARG A 759 -1.57 20.14 -23.26
C ARG A 759 -1.68 19.95 -21.75
N CYS A 760 -2.89 19.90 -21.20
CA CYS A 760 -3.09 19.67 -19.76
C CYS A 760 -2.56 18.30 -19.35
N VAL A 761 -2.91 17.24 -20.10
CA VAL A 761 -2.39 15.87 -19.91
C VAL A 761 -0.86 15.85 -19.90
N ALA A 762 -0.20 16.55 -20.83
CA ALA A 762 1.26 16.59 -20.90
C ALA A 762 1.92 17.31 -19.72
N ILE A 763 1.29 18.37 -19.21
CA ILE A 763 1.75 19.12 -18.03
C ILE A 763 1.71 18.20 -16.80
N VAL A 764 0.54 17.64 -16.48
CA VAL A 764 0.39 16.79 -15.29
C VAL A 764 1.24 15.52 -15.38
N ALA A 765 1.37 14.92 -16.58
CA ALA A 765 2.22 13.75 -16.80
C ALA A 765 3.70 14.04 -16.52
N SER A 766 4.21 15.16 -17.06
CA SER A 766 5.64 15.48 -16.93
C SER A 766 5.99 15.95 -15.53
N ALA A 767 5.09 16.72 -14.90
CA ALA A 767 5.27 17.24 -13.56
C ALA A 767 5.22 16.13 -12.51
N SER A 768 4.23 15.23 -12.57
CA SER A 768 4.08 14.15 -11.57
C SER A 768 5.28 13.21 -11.53
N LEU A 769 5.86 12.88 -12.69
CA LEU A 769 7.07 12.04 -12.78
C LEU A 769 8.31 12.70 -12.17
N ARG A 770 8.42 14.03 -12.27
CA ARG A 770 9.53 14.78 -11.69
C ARG A 770 9.33 14.95 -10.19
N GLU A 771 8.13 15.31 -9.78
CA GLU A 771 7.78 15.65 -8.41
C GLU A 771 7.71 14.44 -7.49
N MET A 772 7.40 13.23 -7.99
CA MET A 772 7.38 12.00 -7.17
C MET A 772 8.76 11.59 -6.63
N ILE A 773 9.85 12.01 -7.28
CA ILE A 773 11.22 11.55 -6.94
C ILE A 773 11.64 12.05 -5.56
N LYS A 774 11.42 13.32 -5.26
CA LYS A 774 11.89 13.96 -4.02
C LYS A 774 11.28 13.35 -2.74
N PRO A 775 9.96 13.25 -2.58
CA PRO A 775 9.34 12.60 -1.42
C PRO A 775 9.63 11.09 -1.38
N GLY A 776 9.68 10.40 -2.52
CA GLY A 776 10.05 8.99 -2.56
C GLY A 776 11.50 8.74 -2.10
N ALA A 777 12.45 9.58 -2.53
CA ALA A 777 13.83 9.52 -2.08
C ALA A 777 13.97 9.83 -0.58
N LEU A 778 13.16 10.75 -0.03
CA LEU A 778 13.16 11.03 1.41
C LEU A 778 12.80 9.78 2.23
N ALA A 779 11.75 9.06 1.81
CA ALA A 779 11.35 7.83 2.46
C ALA A 779 12.47 6.78 2.39
N ILE A 780 13.12 6.58 1.25
CA ILE A 780 14.14 5.54 1.10
C ILE A 780 15.47 5.95 1.77
N VAL A 781 15.93 7.18 1.62
CA VAL A 781 17.29 7.58 2.05
C VAL A 781 17.35 7.87 3.55
N SER A 782 16.31 8.49 4.13
CA SER A 782 16.33 8.92 5.53
C SER A 782 16.69 7.81 6.53
N PRO A 783 16.17 6.58 6.43
CA PRO A 783 16.39 5.61 7.47
C PRO A 783 17.75 4.90 7.32
N ILE A 784 18.25 4.77 6.07
CA ILE A 784 19.66 4.42 5.84
C ILE A 784 20.57 5.47 6.47
N ALA A 785 20.33 6.75 6.15
CA ALA A 785 21.20 7.84 6.61
C ALA A 785 21.25 7.92 8.14
N VAL A 786 20.08 7.92 8.81
CA VAL A 786 19.99 7.95 10.27
C VAL A 786 20.72 6.76 10.87
N GLY A 787 20.41 5.57 10.39
CA GLY A 787 21.01 4.38 10.96
C GLY A 787 22.52 4.30 10.73
N LEU A 788 23.03 4.73 9.57
CA LEU A 788 24.47 4.82 9.30
C LEU A 788 25.18 5.79 10.24
N VAL A 789 24.59 6.98 10.45
CA VAL A 789 25.16 8.00 11.34
C VAL A 789 25.23 7.48 12.78
N PHE A 790 24.12 6.94 13.30
CA PHE A 790 24.08 6.43 14.68
C PHE A 790 24.85 5.13 14.88
N ARG A 791 25.11 4.40 13.80
CA ARG A 791 26.04 3.28 13.81
C ARG A 791 27.49 3.74 13.97
N ILE A 792 27.91 4.75 13.20
CA ILE A 792 29.25 5.34 13.34
C ILE A 792 29.43 5.88 14.76
N LEU A 793 28.42 6.58 15.29
CA LEU A 793 28.42 7.05 16.68
C LEU A 793 28.49 5.88 17.68
N GLY A 794 27.73 4.81 17.45
CA GLY A 794 27.75 3.60 18.27
C GLY A 794 29.11 2.93 18.32
N TYR A 795 29.85 2.94 17.21
CA TYR A 795 31.23 2.46 17.17
C TYR A 795 32.14 3.29 18.10
N TYR A 796 32.05 4.63 18.05
CA TYR A 796 32.84 5.51 18.91
C TYR A 796 32.45 5.45 20.39
N THR A 797 31.19 5.15 20.72
CA THR A 797 30.68 5.06 22.09
C THR A 797 30.73 3.65 22.69
N GLY A 798 31.21 2.66 21.94
CA GLY A 798 31.26 1.26 22.38
C GLY A 798 29.90 0.56 22.41
N GLN A 799 28.89 1.10 21.71
CA GLN A 799 27.55 0.53 21.59
C GLN A 799 27.29 0.00 20.16
N PRO A 800 27.63 -1.26 19.85
CA PRO A 800 27.59 -1.79 18.49
C PRO A 800 26.18 -1.83 17.87
N LEU A 801 25.12 -1.92 18.69
CA LEU A 801 23.72 -1.99 18.24
C LEU A 801 23.00 -0.64 18.24
N LEU A 802 23.68 0.47 18.52
CA LEU A 802 23.04 1.78 18.67
C LEU A 802 22.26 2.19 17.41
N GLY A 803 22.89 2.09 16.24
CA GLY A 803 22.23 2.40 14.97
C GLY A 803 20.94 1.61 14.76
N ALA A 804 20.92 0.32 15.13
CA ALA A 804 19.74 -0.52 14.96
C ALA A 804 18.61 -0.12 15.92
N LYS A 805 18.95 0.19 17.18
CA LYS A 805 17.97 0.69 18.17
C LYS A 805 17.35 2.01 17.74
N VAL A 806 18.15 2.95 17.21
CA VAL A 806 17.69 4.26 16.75
C VAL A 806 16.75 4.10 15.54
N VAL A 807 17.12 3.24 14.59
CA VAL A 807 16.29 2.91 13.42
C VAL A 807 14.97 2.25 13.83
N ALA A 808 15.03 1.30 14.77
CA ALA A 808 13.84 0.64 15.30
C ALA A 808 12.86 1.65 15.91
N SER A 809 13.37 2.62 16.68
CA SER A 809 12.57 3.71 17.24
C SER A 809 12.03 4.66 16.15
N MET A 810 12.86 5.03 15.18
CA MET A 810 12.45 5.85 14.03
C MET A 810 11.27 5.22 13.29
N LEU A 811 11.31 3.91 13.05
CA LEU A 811 10.22 3.18 12.40
C LEU A 811 8.93 3.23 13.19
N MET A 812 8.99 2.96 14.49
CA MET A 812 7.80 2.92 15.34
C MET A 812 7.13 4.29 15.43
N PHE A 813 7.89 5.35 15.68
CA PHE A 813 7.36 6.70 15.78
C PHE A 813 6.88 7.23 14.42
N ALA A 814 7.61 6.93 13.34
CA ALA A 814 7.16 7.25 11.98
C ALA A 814 5.84 6.53 11.66
N THR A 815 5.69 5.27 12.06
CA THR A 815 4.46 4.51 11.80
C THR A 815 3.29 5.06 12.60
N VAL A 816 3.46 5.32 13.90
CA VAL A 816 2.41 5.91 14.75
C VAL A 816 1.99 7.29 14.22
N SER A 817 2.96 8.16 13.92
CA SER A 817 2.67 9.50 13.38
C SER A 817 2.05 9.42 11.98
N GLY A 818 2.50 8.45 11.17
CA GLY A 818 2.00 8.16 9.82
C GLY A 818 0.56 7.68 9.82
N ILE A 819 0.16 6.81 10.74
CA ILE A 819 -1.22 6.34 10.91
C ILE A 819 -2.14 7.53 11.22
N LEU A 820 -1.76 8.37 12.20
CA LEU A 820 -2.54 9.54 12.57
C LEU A 820 -2.68 10.53 11.41
N MET A 821 -1.56 10.85 10.76
CA MET A 821 -1.55 11.74 9.60
C MET A 821 -2.40 11.15 8.46
N ALA A 822 -2.23 9.88 8.13
CA ALA A 822 -2.99 9.23 7.05
C ALA A 822 -4.50 9.20 7.34
N LEU A 823 -4.91 8.93 8.59
CA LEU A 823 -6.33 8.97 8.98
C LEU A 823 -6.92 10.39 8.88
N PHE A 824 -6.20 11.38 9.42
CA PHE A 824 -6.56 12.79 9.31
C PHE A 824 -6.79 13.19 7.85
N LEU A 825 -5.78 12.90 7.03
CA LEU A 825 -5.74 13.26 5.62
C LEU A 825 -6.85 12.56 4.82
N ASN A 826 -7.06 11.26 5.06
CA ASN A 826 -8.07 10.46 4.38
C ASN A 826 -9.50 10.95 4.67
N THR A 827 -9.82 11.14 5.95
CA THR A 827 -11.19 11.46 6.37
C THR A 827 -11.54 12.91 6.06
N ALA A 828 -10.61 13.85 6.27
CA ALA A 828 -10.85 15.26 5.95
C ALA A 828 -11.16 15.45 4.45
N GLY A 829 -10.34 14.85 3.57
CA GLY A 829 -10.57 14.90 2.12
C GLY A 829 -11.91 14.30 1.72
N GLY A 830 -12.23 13.08 2.19
CA GLY A 830 -13.52 12.46 1.89
C GLY A 830 -14.73 13.23 2.44
N ALA A 831 -14.57 13.92 3.57
CA ALA A 831 -15.64 14.74 4.14
C ALA A 831 -15.88 16.03 3.34
N TRP A 832 -14.84 16.72 2.86
CA TRP A 832 -15.02 17.90 2.00
C TRP A 832 -15.67 17.55 0.67
N ASP A 833 -15.22 16.47 0.03
CA ASP A 833 -15.78 16.04 -1.25
C ASP A 833 -17.28 15.69 -1.11
N ASN A 834 -17.66 14.94 -0.08
CA ASN A 834 -19.08 14.64 0.16
C ASN A 834 -19.88 15.85 0.68
N ALA A 835 -19.25 16.82 1.34
CA ALA A 835 -19.89 18.10 1.68
C ALA A 835 -20.19 18.91 0.41
N LYS A 836 -19.28 18.93 -0.57
CA LYS A 836 -19.48 19.50 -1.91
C LYS A 836 -20.64 18.79 -2.61
N LYS A 837 -20.58 17.46 -2.76
CA LYS A 837 -21.64 16.67 -3.42
C LYS A 837 -23.01 16.85 -2.74
N TYR A 838 -23.06 16.97 -1.40
CA TYR A 838 -24.31 17.26 -0.69
C TYR A 838 -24.93 18.59 -1.12
N ILE A 839 -24.13 19.66 -1.24
CA ILE A 839 -24.61 20.96 -1.72
C ILE A 839 -25.05 20.86 -3.19
N GLU A 840 -24.34 20.08 -4.01
CA GLU A 840 -24.69 19.85 -5.42
C GLU A 840 -26.06 19.17 -5.62
N THR A 841 -26.57 18.42 -4.64
CA THR A 841 -27.94 17.86 -4.66
C THR A 841 -29.06 18.90 -4.55
N GLY A 842 -28.71 20.18 -4.33
CA GLY A 842 -29.65 21.29 -4.15
C GLY A 842 -29.75 21.79 -2.71
N ALA A 843 -29.05 21.16 -1.76
CA ALA A 843 -28.94 21.68 -0.40
C ALA A 843 -28.15 23.00 -0.37
N LEU A 844 -28.46 23.89 0.57
CA LEU A 844 -27.71 25.13 0.84
C LEU A 844 -27.49 26.05 -0.39
N GLY A 845 -28.42 26.04 -1.34
CA GLY A 845 -28.39 26.91 -2.52
C GLY A 845 -27.92 26.25 -3.81
N GLY A 846 -27.49 24.99 -3.78
CA GLY A 846 -27.19 24.21 -4.98
C GLY A 846 -25.91 24.64 -5.72
N LYS A 847 -25.72 24.05 -6.91
CA LYS A 847 -24.58 24.33 -7.81
C LYS A 847 -24.49 25.82 -8.14
N GLY A 848 -23.28 26.37 -8.08
CA GLY A 848 -22.97 27.77 -8.40
C GLY A 848 -23.19 28.79 -7.27
N SER A 849 -23.81 28.40 -6.16
CA SER A 849 -23.95 29.24 -4.97
C SER A 849 -22.62 29.56 -4.30
N ASP A 850 -22.59 30.60 -3.44
CA ASP A 850 -21.38 30.92 -2.67
C ASP A 850 -21.01 29.79 -1.69
N CYS A 851 -22.01 29.10 -1.13
CA CYS A 851 -21.83 27.89 -0.33
C CYS A 851 -21.13 26.79 -1.15
N HIS A 852 -21.56 26.58 -2.39
CA HIS A 852 -20.96 25.61 -3.29
C HIS A 852 -19.51 25.96 -3.60
N LYS A 853 -19.20 27.23 -3.94
CA LYS A 853 -17.82 27.67 -4.17
C LYS A 853 -16.92 27.49 -2.94
N ALA A 854 -17.45 27.75 -1.75
CA ALA A 854 -16.73 27.52 -0.49
C ALA A 854 -16.42 26.03 -0.26
N ALA A 855 -17.39 25.15 -0.55
CA ALA A 855 -17.19 23.70 -0.45
C ALA A 855 -16.19 23.17 -1.48
N VAL A 856 -16.29 23.62 -2.74
CA VAL A 856 -15.31 23.30 -3.81
C VAL A 856 -13.90 23.74 -3.40
N THR A 857 -13.76 24.88 -2.72
CA THR A 857 -12.44 25.31 -2.21
C THR A 857 -11.92 24.38 -1.12
N GLY A 858 -12.76 23.89 -0.20
CA GLY A 858 -12.31 22.92 0.81
C GLY A 858 -11.85 21.60 0.18
N ASP A 859 -12.61 21.13 -0.80
CA ASP A 859 -12.31 19.92 -1.57
C ASP A 859 -10.98 20.04 -2.32
N THR A 860 -10.80 21.12 -3.09
CA THR A 860 -9.63 21.35 -3.95
C THR A 860 -8.37 21.83 -3.22
N ASP A 861 -8.50 22.72 -2.22
CA ASP A 861 -7.36 23.42 -1.61
C ASP A 861 -6.76 22.63 -0.42
N VAL A 862 -7.59 21.83 0.28
CA VAL A 862 -7.17 21.11 1.49
C VAL A 862 -7.52 19.61 1.48
N GLY A 863 -8.60 19.17 0.84
CA GLY A 863 -8.96 17.75 0.78
C GLY A 863 -8.11 16.93 -0.19
N LEU A 864 -7.76 17.53 -1.32
CA LEU A 864 -7.13 16.85 -2.45
C LEU A 864 -5.60 16.71 -2.35
N ALA A 865 -4.90 17.79 -1.97
CA ALA A 865 -3.43 17.78 -1.78
C ALA A 865 -2.97 16.78 -0.70
N VAL A 866 -3.91 16.42 0.15
CA VAL A 866 -3.76 15.74 1.43
C VAL A 866 -3.79 14.21 1.27
N MET A 867 -4.27 13.65 0.16
CA MET A 867 -4.39 12.19 -0.02
C MET A 867 -3.13 11.46 -0.53
N VAL A 868 -1.92 11.91 -0.19
CA VAL A 868 -0.69 11.20 -0.57
C VAL A 868 -0.31 10.19 0.51
N ASN A 869 -0.60 8.93 0.20
CA ASN A 869 -0.40 7.74 1.04
C ASN A 869 1.03 7.62 1.59
N THR A 870 1.19 7.80 2.89
CA THR A 870 2.42 7.50 3.64
C THR A 870 2.41 6.06 4.13
N LYS A 871 2.53 5.08 3.21
CA LYS A 871 2.33 3.66 3.52
C LYS A 871 3.57 2.77 3.29
N TYR A 872 4.01 2.14 4.38
CA TYR A 872 4.66 0.82 4.55
C TYR A 872 5.95 0.43 3.83
N ALA A 873 6.50 1.20 2.90
CA ALA A 873 7.80 0.85 2.33
C ALA A 873 8.96 0.92 3.36
N LEU A 874 8.83 1.75 4.40
CA LEU A 874 9.91 2.08 5.34
C LEU A 874 10.33 0.94 6.30
N PRO A 875 9.40 0.23 6.98
CA PRO A 875 9.75 -0.79 7.95
C PRO A 875 10.34 -2.05 7.28
N PHE A 876 9.82 -2.45 6.12
CA PHE A 876 10.33 -3.59 5.35
C PHE A 876 11.74 -3.32 4.80
N PHE A 877 11.95 -2.11 4.28
CA PHE A 877 13.24 -1.64 3.81
C PHE A 877 14.30 -1.66 4.91
N LEU A 878 13.93 -1.26 6.12
CA LEU A 878 14.86 -1.22 7.26
C LEU A 878 15.07 -2.57 7.94
N ALA A 879 14.06 -3.45 7.99
CA ALA A 879 14.17 -4.81 8.54
C ALA A 879 15.29 -5.61 7.91
N ASN A 880 15.48 -5.47 6.60
CA ASN A 880 16.55 -6.17 5.90
C ASN A 880 17.78 -5.30 5.67
N LEU A 881 17.61 -4.13 5.03
CA LEU A 881 18.77 -3.38 4.55
C LEU A 881 19.64 -2.87 5.69
N PHE A 882 19.05 -2.61 6.87
CA PHE A 882 19.77 -1.96 7.95
C PHE A 882 20.75 -2.87 8.71
N PRO A 883 20.36 -4.07 9.20
CA PRO A 883 21.35 -5.02 9.72
C PRO A 883 22.44 -5.36 8.70
N GLU A 884 22.14 -5.31 7.41
CA GLU A 884 23.04 -5.70 6.32
C GLU A 884 24.04 -4.61 5.93
N VAL A 885 23.57 -3.36 5.79
CA VAL A 885 24.44 -2.18 5.70
C VAL A 885 25.25 -2.02 6.98
N SER A 886 24.68 -2.43 8.13
CA SER A 886 25.37 -2.58 9.41
C SER A 886 26.44 -3.68 9.41
N ALA A 887 26.29 -4.75 8.63
CA ALA A 887 27.35 -5.75 8.46
C ALA A 887 28.42 -5.28 7.46
N MET A 888 28.02 -4.69 6.33
CA MET A 888 28.90 -4.25 5.24
C MET A 888 29.92 -3.20 5.70
N LEU A 889 29.51 -2.10 6.35
CA LEU A 889 30.52 -1.14 6.83
C LEU A 889 31.30 -1.64 8.05
N PHE A 890 30.89 -2.76 8.68
CA PHE A 890 31.68 -3.34 9.79
C PHE A 890 32.96 -3.92 9.21
N GLN A 891 32.84 -4.51 8.01
CA GLN A 891 33.96 -4.99 7.23
C GLN A 891 34.76 -3.85 6.59
N CYS A 892 34.13 -2.75 6.14
CA CYS A 892 34.86 -1.59 5.60
C CYS A 892 35.70 -0.84 6.63
N PHE A 893 35.30 -0.83 7.92
CA PHE A 893 36.11 -0.25 9.00
C PHE A 893 37.05 -1.26 9.67
N CYS A 894 36.89 -2.57 9.42
CA CYS A 894 37.93 -3.59 9.67
C CYS A 894 38.89 -3.71 8.48
N PHE A 895 39.39 -2.57 7.97
CA PHE A 895 40.58 -2.53 7.11
C PHE A 895 41.83 -2.36 7.97
N ASP A 896 42.03 -3.28 8.91
CA ASP A 896 43.34 -3.58 9.50
C ASP A 896 43.52 -5.09 9.37
N ASP A 897 43.93 -5.55 8.18
CA ASP A 897 44.78 -6.73 7.97
C ASP A 897 44.79 -7.17 6.50
N ILE A 898 45.32 -6.32 5.60
CA ILE A 898 46.04 -6.81 4.42
C ILE A 898 47.29 -5.93 4.19
N GLY A 899 48.44 -6.42 4.66
CA GLY A 899 49.68 -6.34 3.91
C GLY A 899 50.64 -5.17 4.18
N LEU A 900 51.32 -5.19 5.32
CA LEU A 900 52.72 -4.75 5.39
C LEU A 900 53.57 -5.86 6.02
N GLN A 901 54.10 -6.73 5.16
CA GLN A 901 55.30 -7.50 5.46
C GLN A 901 56.48 -6.53 5.58
N CYS A 902 56.89 -6.22 6.82
CA CYS A 902 58.21 -5.73 7.23
C CYS A 902 58.22 -5.82 8.77
N GLY A 903 59.06 -6.52 9.51
CA GLY A 903 60.21 -7.37 9.26
C GLY A 903 60.86 -7.64 10.63
N ARG A 904 61.11 -8.92 10.95
CA ARG A 904 61.98 -9.48 12.02
C ARG A 904 61.70 -9.17 13.51
N PRO A 905 61.95 -10.15 14.41
CA PRO A 905 61.80 -9.98 15.85
C PRO A 905 63.07 -9.34 16.44
N ILE A 906 62.91 -8.24 17.19
CA ILE A 906 63.99 -7.65 17.98
C ILE A 906 63.59 -7.73 19.46
N GLN A 907 64.28 -8.62 20.17
CA GLN A 907 64.47 -8.61 21.62
C GLN A 907 65.18 -7.31 22.07
N ARG A 908 65.02 -6.96 23.36
CA ARG A 908 65.66 -5.88 24.16
C ARG A 908 64.84 -4.58 24.22
N HIS A 909 64.69 -3.86 25.33
CA HIS A 909 65.17 -3.97 26.70
C HIS A 909 64.23 -3.10 27.56
N CYS A 910 63.71 -3.64 28.66
CA CYS A 910 63.39 -2.86 29.86
C CYS A 910 63.78 -3.72 31.08
N GLY A 911 65.04 -3.62 31.49
CA GLY A 911 65.40 -3.77 32.91
C GLY A 911 65.27 -2.38 33.56
N ALA A 912 65.16 -2.21 34.88
CA ALA A 912 65.45 -3.11 35.97
C ALA A 912 65.00 -2.50 37.32
N PHE A 913 64.94 -3.36 38.35
CA PHE A 913 64.89 -3.11 39.81
C PHE A 913 63.62 -2.46 40.38
N SER A 914 63.02 -2.89 41.50
CA SER A 914 63.33 -3.77 42.64
C SER A 914 62.00 -3.92 43.41
N SER A 915 61.56 -5.00 44.06
CA SER A 915 62.21 -5.84 45.07
C SER A 915 61.21 -6.93 45.50
N CYS A 916 61.66 -8.18 45.56
CA CYS A 916 61.09 -9.26 46.38
C CYS A 916 61.79 -9.20 47.75
N PRO A 917 61.20 -9.67 48.88
CA PRO A 917 61.28 -11.11 49.17
C PRO A 917 60.12 -11.67 50.02
N TYR A 918 59.61 -12.86 49.69
CA TYR A 918 59.77 -14.07 50.53
C TYR A 918 58.89 -15.21 50.01
N GLN A 919 59.52 -16.36 49.85
CA GLN A 919 59.02 -17.64 49.42
C GLN A 919 59.42 -18.63 50.53
N ASN A 920 58.48 -19.45 51.03
CA ASN A 920 58.64 -20.90 51.25
C ASN A 920 57.77 -21.50 52.38
N ALA A 921 57.34 -22.74 52.09
CA ALA A 921 56.95 -23.84 52.98
C ALA A 921 55.54 -23.73 53.62
N CYS A 922 54.70 -24.77 53.68
CA CYS A 922 54.97 -26.20 53.75
C CYS A 922 53.74 -27.07 53.39
N ASN A 923 54.04 -28.34 53.16
CA ASN A 923 53.23 -29.47 52.70
C ASN A 923 52.24 -30.03 53.76
N ASN A 924 51.34 -30.91 53.28
CA ASN A 924 50.67 -32.05 53.95
C ASN A 924 49.22 -31.96 54.51
N ASN A 925 48.39 -32.81 53.89
CA ASN A 925 47.43 -33.77 54.46
C ASN A 925 46.10 -33.34 55.13
N SER A 926 45.02 -33.74 54.43
CA SER A 926 43.85 -34.49 54.93
C SER A 926 42.95 -33.87 56.02
N ARG A 927 41.68 -33.62 55.69
CA ARG A 927 40.49 -34.38 56.14
C ARG A 927 39.20 -33.55 55.98
N HIS A 928 38.17 -34.25 55.49
CA HIS A 928 36.73 -34.13 55.74
C HIS A 928 36.10 -32.80 56.19
N GLY A 929 34.96 -32.50 55.54
CA GLY A 929 33.73 -32.26 56.30
C GLY A 929 32.96 -31.01 55.91
N SER A 930 32.03 -31.18 54.96
CA SER A 930 30.87 -30.30 54.77
C SER A 930 29.91 -30.40 55.96
N CYS A 931 29.37 -29.27 56.41
CA CYS A 931 28.00 -29.10 56.95
C CYS A 931 27.80 -27.60 57.27
N LEU A 932 26.90 -26.92 56.57
CA LEU A 932 25.53 -26.58 57.02
C LEU A 932 25.53 -25.57 58.18
N SER A 933 24.79 -24.46 58.19
CA SER A 933 23.41 -24.29 57.72
C SER A 933 22.88 -22.87 58.05
N LEU A 934 21.79 -22.48 57.36
CA LEU A 934 20.67 -21.60 57.79
C LEU A 934 20.92 -20.08 57.93
N ARG A 935 20.02 -19.15 57.53
CA ARG A 935 18.77 -19.13 56.73
C ARG A 935 18.25 -17.66 56.76
N VAL A 936 17.35 -17.30 55.82
CA VAL A 936 16.18 -16.36 56.00
C VAL A 936 16.48 -14.84 55.99
N VAL A 937 15.74 -13.90 55.39
CA VAL A 937 14.49 -13.82 54.58
C VAL A 937 14.39 -12.40 53.98
N HIS A 938 13.60 -12.24 52.90
CA HIS A 938 13.02 -11.02 52.28
C HIS A 938 13.02 -9.69 53.05
N ASN A 939 13.28 -8.57 52.36
CA ASN A 939 12.22 -7.62 51.95
C ASN A 939 12.73 -6.42 51.11
N GLU A 940 11.82 -5.88 50.30
CA GLU A 940 11.90 -4.66 49.48
C GLU A 940 12.20 -3.38 50.30
N VAL A 941 12.72 -2.33 49.64
CA VAL A 941 12.20 -0.93 49.61
C VAL A 941 13.27 0.07 49.11
N TYR A 942 12.77 1.04 48.33
CA TYR A 942 13.33 2.23 47.66
C TYR A 942 14.31 3.17 48.42
N SER A 943 15.08 3.91 47.60
CA SER A 943 15.41 5.37 47.65
C SER A 943 16.90 5.79 47.85
N PRO A 944 17.29 7.06 47.59
CA PRO A 944 18.32 7.43 46.60
C PRO A 944 19.47 8.30 47.17
N ASP A 945 20.35 8.77 46.28
CA ASP A 945 21.31 9.89 46.41
C ASP A 945 22.64 9.74 47.18
N CYS A 946 23.61 10.50 46.63
CA CYS A 946 24.98 10.82 47.06
C CYS A 946 26.08 9.83 46.62
N THR A 947 26.96 10.16 45.68
CA THR A 947 27.90 11.29 45.85
C THR A 947 28.41 11.85 44.51
N ILE A 948 28.13 13.14 44.29
CA ILE A 948 28.90 14.03 43.41
C ILE A 948 29.98 14.68 44.29
N SER A 949 31.25 14.66 43.87
CA SER A 949 32.08 15.86 43.66
C SER A 949 33.59 15.55 43.63
N LEU A 950 34.28 16.23 42.69
CA LEU A 950 35.73 16.47 42.56
C LEU A 950 36.59 15.37 41.91
N TYR A 951 36.81 15.49 40.59
CA TYR A 951 38.01 16.20 40.10
C TYR A 951 37.82 16.68 38.64
N TYR A 952 37.85 18.00 38.50
CA TYR A 952 37.76 18.80 37.27
C TYR A 952 39.18 19.08 36.73
N SER A 953 39.28 19.40 35.43
CA SER A 953 40.36 20.17 34.78
C SER A 953 41.65 19.45 34.36
N TYR A 954 42.15 19.82 33.17
CA TYR A 954 43.24 19.28 32.31
C TYR A 954 42.74 18.30 31.24
N LEU A 955 42.66 18.59 29.93
CA LEU A 955 43.34 19.57 29.09
C LEU A 955 42.50 19.92 27.85
N LEU A 956 41.98 21.16 27.81
CA LEU A 956 41.95 21.98 26.61
C LEU A 956 43.33 22.64 26.49
N ARG A 957 44.26 21.95 25.82
CA ARG A 957 45.52 22.47 25.23
C ARG A 957 46.21 21.34 24.46
N MET A 958 45.64 20.99 23.30
CA MET A 958 46.31 20.78 22.01
C MET A 958 45.25 20.65 20.93
#